data_AF-A0A662XLH2-F1
#
_entry.id   AF-A0A662XLH2-F1
#
_cell.length_a   1.000
_cell.length_b   1.000
_cell.length_c   1.000
_cell.angle_alpha   90.00
_cell.angle_beta   90.00
_cell.angle_gamma   90.00
#
_symmetry.space_group_name_H-M   'P 1'
#
loop_
_entity.id
_entity.type
_entity.pdbx_description
1 polymer ?
#
loop_
_entity_poly.entity_id
_entity_poly.type
_entity_poly.pdbx_seq_one_letter_code
_entity_poly.pdbx_strand_id
1 'polypeptide(L)'
;MAAFLGGSPAPPGAFEILRATRQLPVVEKELVFGRRSTAAAAARSTAGAAWGKGARKWVSATASDNSKEFGDAMPRELRTLVATSFDVFTRVSQHPQQLSAFGIARASREYREALKTCIFAIEDRLEPQNADMEDTTEDEEGFVDLLKVSLAIWHLCELLLLRGGARSGDRWLAYNLAQWLQEHYASALLEQLETESLRLKQETLAEQDPAFWPTIQSLVMVGSGASAWSLLATHSSYKSLFARDASSLTGASTKTSFQAVQRLLQSIPGSRAGNADVSMEDDGPAEWKSWHDACQYLLNTDSYVRSSGELSTLLEIMLAKEDALKSHASSWYELMMARLFLEEPKTIAHRFEFLMANCFRAYHGDETSMGNFDCIILAIMQYDIQSALQDIIALGFSWMAAHLADLLQKGKVITADDVLPDTECSIRERFLLQYAMEIGASSGMWHFAVRYYEQCPRFGAIAIRSALEREPVMTDLKADRLIGYCQGKQRLVEVQRRIASHRAQSCQTKKAYAAAFHWMLRGNHLDDVDALCDVILQECSITNSLTPLHEAVEFMDSQPELARPQKLAWLVRYRKFHLVIDDRESLQRQLSAEDSPSSIATKERTDLEANFRFVSMEAAKRLDWLLCSTEAPKALRAEMLQQAERLLTESPTVFASQHLYSLMAYLQQLDRSFDRQQFYDSALNQQLKERVETLLSRNLAEAMLLEATNSGCGAISASKAGRRQLDTTLVAPQPYLIAGASFTPMDS
;
A
#
# COMPACT_ATOMS: atom_id res chain seq x y z
N MET A 1 -26.82 40.17 32.28
CA MET A 1 -25.49 40.31 32.89
C MET A 1 -24.85 38.93 32.85
N ALA A 2 -23.72 38.80 32.13
CA ALA A 2 -22.84 37.62 32.02
C ALA A 2 -23.44 36.32 31.43
N ALA A 3 -22.73 35.46 30.71
CA ALA A 3 -21.49 35.54 29.94
C ALA A 3 -21.43 34.27 29.07
N PHE A 4 -20.69 34.37 27.97
CA PHE A 4 -20.42 33.38 26.94
C PHE A 4 -19.88 32.04 27.49
N LEU A 5 -20.37 30.93 26.95
CA LEU A 5 -19.57 29.71 26.74
C LEU A 5 -19.81 29.22 25.31
N GLY A 6 -18.83 29.49 24.45
CA GLY A 6 -18.70 28.88 23.13
C GLY A 6 -18.29 27.43 23.30
N GLY A 7 -19.17 26.51 22.89
CA GLY A 7 -18.83 25.11 22.67
C GLY A 7 -18.15 24.97 21.32
N SER A 8 -16.87 24.64 21.33
CA SER A 8 -16.14 24.21 20.12
C SER A 8 -16.78 22.93 19.56
N PRO A 9 -16.99 22.80 18.24
CA PRO A 9 -17.49 21.56 17.65
C PRO A 9 -16.41 20.46 17.73
N ALA A 10 -16.80 19.31 18.28
CA ALA A 10 -15.94 18.14 18.46
C ALA A 10 -15.46 17.53 17.12
N PRO A 11 -14.27 16.88 17.08
CA PRO A 11 -13.75 16.27 15.86
C PRO A 11 -14.56 15.01 15.46
N PRO A 12 -14.76 14.78 14.15
CA PRO A 12 -15.65 13.72 13.64
C PRO A 12 -15.09 12.32 13.84
N GLY A 13 -15.96 11.38 14.22
CA GLY A 13 -15.62 9.96 14.39
C GLY A 13 -15.26 9.27 13.06
N ALA A 14 -14.63 8.09 13.11
CA ALA A 14 -14.23 7.32 11.91
C ALA A 14 -15.37 7.17 10.89
N PHE A 15 -16.62 7.06 11.35
CA PHE A 15 -17.81 6.95 10.53
C PHE A 15 -18.28 8.27 9.89
N GLU A 16 -18.05 9.41 10.56
CA GLU A 16 -18.25 10.75 9.98
C GLU A 16 -17.11 11.11 9.04
N ILE A 17 -15.88 10.63 9.30
CA ILE A 17 -14.78 10.64 8.35
C ILE A 17 -15.11 9.74 7.16
N LEU A 18 -15.69 8.55 7.33
CA LEU A 18 -16.14 7.67 6.23
C LEU A 18 -17.30 8.27 5.42
N ARG A 19 -18.22 9.01 6.07
CA ARG A 19 -19.31 9.77 5.44
C ARG A 19 -18.80 11.05 4.73
N ALA A 20 -17.79 11.72 5.29
CA ALA A 20 -17.15 12.90 4.73
C ALA A 20 -16.17 12.56 3.59
N THR A 21 -15.49 11.41 3.64
CA THR A 21 -14.52 10.93 2.64
C THR A 21 -15.14 10.06 1.53
N ARG A 22 -16.46 9.82 1.57
CA ARG A 22 -17.23 9.02 0.59
C ARG A 22 -16.57 7.67 0.28
N GLN A 23 -16.08 6.99 1.32
CA GLN A 23 -15.36 5.73 1.22
C GLN A 23 -16.27 4.46 1.26
N LEU A 24 -17.51 4.56 0.78
CA LEU A 24 -18.35 3.40 0.43
C LEU A 24 -19.12 3.70 -0.87
N PRO A 25 -19.27 2.74 -1.81
CA PRO A 25 -20.34 2.83 -2.80
C PRO A 25 -21.69 2.77 -2.06
N VAL A 26 -22.63 3.59 -2.51
CA VAL A 26 -24.04 3.55 -2.11
C VAL A 26 -24.63 2.22 -2.60
N VAL A 27 -24.45 1.16 -1.82
CA VAL A 27 -25.37 0.03 -1.80
C VAL A 27 -25.98 0.04 -0.42
N GLU A 28 -27.30 0.14 -0.44
CA GLU A 28 -28.17 0.47 0.66
C GLU A 28 -28.05 -0.51 1.83
N LYS A 29 -28.20 0.09 3.02
CA LYS A 29 -28.81 -0.45 4.23
C LYS A 29 -28.18 -1.72 4.82
N GLU A 30 -27.67 -1.50 6.04
CA GLU A 30 -27.40 -2.52 7.06
C GLU A 30 -26.11 -3.33 6.91
N LEU A 31 -24.97 -2.64 6.99
CA LEU A 31 -23.88 -3.16 7.83
C LEU A 31 -23.89 -2.36 9.13
N VAL A 32 -24.54 -2.93 10.14
CA VAL A 32 -24.64 -2.38 11.50
C VAL A 32 -23.25 -2.44 12.14
N PHE A 33 -22.40 -1.47 11.81
CA PHE A 33 -21.15 -1.23 12.53
C PHE A 33 -21.50 -0.54 13.85
N GLY A 34 -21.85 -1.34 14.85
CA GLY A 34 -22.21 -0.84 16.16
C GLY A 34 -21.08 -0.01 16.76
N ARG A 35 -21.26 1.33 16.75
CA ARG A 35 -20.57 2.29 17.63
C ARG A 35 -20.60 1.83 19.10
N ARG A 36 -21.56 0.97 19.45
CA ARG A 36 -21.71 0.33 20.76
C ARG A 36 -20.72 -0.80 21.03
N SER A 37 -20.23 -1.58 20.07
CA SER A 37 -19.33 -2.71 20.41
C SER A 37 -17.93 -2.21 20.78
N THR A 38 -17.34 -1.32 19.97
CA THR A 38 -16.01 -0.76 20.27
C THR A 38 -16.07 0.33 21.35
N ALA A 39 -17.11 1.16 21.41
CA ALA A 39 -17.23 2.16 22.48
C ALA A 39 -17.76 1.57 23.80
N ALA A 40 -18.56 0.50 23.80
CA ALA A 40 -18.92 -0.19 25.04
C ALA A 40 -17.88 -1.25 25.44
N ALA A 41 -17.02 -1.73 24.54
CA ALA A 41 -15.78 -2.40 24.92
C ALA A 41 -14.79 -1.37 25.47
N ALA A 42 -14.57 -0.22 24.81
CA ALA A 42 -13.72 0.88 25.28
C ALA A 42 -14.29 1.68 26.48
N ALA A 43 -15.58 1.54 26.81
CA ALA A 43 -16.18 2.09 28.03
C ALA A 43 -16.28 1.05 29.16
N ARG A 44 -16.11 -0.24 28.84
CA ARG A 44 -15.91 -1.32 29.84
C ARG A 44 -14.42 -1.57 30.11
N SER A 45 -13.58 -1.27 29.14
CA SER A 45 -12.12 -1.31 29.17
C SER A 45 -11.60 0.10 29.43
N THR A 46 -10.98 0.30 30.59
CA THR A 46 -10.33 1.56 30.93
C THR A 46 -9.23 1.95 29.90
N ALA A 47 -8.69 0.98 29.16
CA ALA A 47 -7.68 1.15 28.10
C ALA A 47 -8.19 1.93 26.88
N GLY A 48 -9.42 1.63 26.44
CA GLY A 48 -10.04 2.33 25.32
C GLY A 48 -10.39 3.78 25.63
N ALA A 49 -10.52 4.15 26.91
CA ALA A 49 -10.76 5.53 27.33
C ALA A 49 -9.48 6.40 27.33
N ALA A 50 -8.31 5.82 27.64
CA ALA A 50 -7.03 6.54 27.66
C ALA A 50 -6.39 6.65 26.27
N TRP A 51 -6.40 5.56 25.48
CA TRP A 51 -5.71 5.50 24.18
C TRP A 51 -6.66 5.57 22.98
N GLY A 52 -7.97 5.34 23.17
CA GLY A 52 -8.96 5.36 22.08
C GLY A 52 -9.24 6.74 21.47
N LYS A 53 -8.71 7.82 22.07
CA LYS A 53 -8.66 9.16 21.44
C LYS A 53 -7.49 9.31 20.46
N GLY A 54 -6.46 8.45 20.58
CA GLY A 54 -5.18 8.54 19.87
C GLY A 54 -4.97 7.51 18.76
N ALA A 55 -6.01 6.78 18.32
CA ALA A 55 -5.93 5.99 17.09
C ALA A 55 -5.69 6.96 15.93
N ARG A 56 -4.42 7.25 15.64
CA ARG A 56 -3.98 8.09 14.53
C ARG A 56 -4.53 7.45 13.27
N LYS A 57 -5.63 8.01 12.77
CA LYS A 57 -6.08 7.72 11.42
C LYS A 57 -5.07 8.40 10.53
N TRP A 58 -4.32 7.61 9.78
CA TRP A 58 -3.39 8.07 8.76
C TRP A 58 -4.16 8.61 7.53
N VAL A 59 -5.16 9.46 7.79
CA VAL A 59 -6.05 10.09 6.83
C VAL A 59 -6.01 11.58 7.15
N SER A 60 -5.42 12.37 6.25
CA SER A 60 -5.56 13.82 6.31
C SER A 60 -7.04 14.17 6.26
N ALA A 61 -7.56 14.71 7.36
CA ALA A 61 -8.86 15.35 7.41
C ALA A 61 -8.67 16.82 7.79
N THR A 62 -7.86 17.57 7.03
CA THR A 62 -8.01 19.02 7.00
C THR A 62 -9.22 19.35 6.15
N ALA A 63 -10.35 19.55 6.82
CA ALA A 63 -11.57 20.10 6.24
C ALA A 63 -11.40 21.62 6.02
N SER A 64 -10.50 22.02 5.12
CA SER A 64 -10.41 23.39 4.64
C SER A 64 -9.84 23.43 3.21
N ASP A 65 -10.70 23.90 2.30
CA ASP A 65 -10.42 24.39 0.94
C ASP A 65 -9.75 23.47 -0.10
N ASN A 66 -10.59 23.03 -1.05
CA ASN A 66 -10.38 22.88 -2.51
C ASN A 66 -9.08 22.32 -3.14
N SER A 67 -8.14 21.76 -2.39
CA SER A 67 -7.11 20.88 -2.92
C SER A 67 -7.09 19.58 -2.13
N LYS A 68 -7.58 18.50 -2.74
CA LYS A 68 -7.38 17.13 -2.23
C LYS A 68 -5.91 16.75 -2.39
N GLU A 69 -5.05 17.31 -1.58
CA GLU A 69 -3.71 16.74 -1.38
C GLU A 69 -3.88 15.51 -0.50
N PHE A 70 -3.75 14.32 -1.11
CA PHE A 70 -3.47 13.08 -0.41
C PHE A 70 -2.09 13.24 0.26
N GLY A 71 -2.06 13.95 1.39
CA GLY A 71 -0.87 14.20 2.18
C GLY A 71 -0.26 12.88 2.66
N ASP A 72 1.06 12.81 2.63
CA ASP A 72 1.84 11.67 3.10
C ASP A 72 1.70 11.54 4.63
N ALA A 73 0.61 10.89 5.06
CA ALA A 73 0.22 10.88 6.47
C ALA A 73 1.02 9.85 7.30
N MET A 74 1.57 8.79 6.69
CA MET A 74 2.21 7.71 7.42
C MET A 74 3.74 7.88 7.45
N PRO A 75 4.36 7.97 8.64
CA PRO A 75 5.80 8.05 8.83
C PRO A 75 6.59 7.00 8.03
N ARG A 76 7.81 7.37 7.62
CA ARG A 76 8.69 6.50 6.82
C ARG A 76 9.07 5.23 7.57
N GLU A 77 9.22 5.32 8.87
CA GLU A 77 9.56 4.23 9.78
C GLU A 77 8.42 3.20 9.78
N LEU A 78 7.17 3.67 9.86
CA LEU A 78 5.99 2.80 9.74
C LEU A 78 5.84 2.21 8.33
N ARG A 79 6.21 2.93 7.26
CA ARG A 79 6.23 2.37 5.90
C ARG A 79 7.21 1.21 5.81
N THR A 80 8.35 1.35 6.46
CA THR A 80 9.38 0.31 6.55
C THR A 80 8.87 -0.88 7.39
N LEU A 81 8.21 -0.62 8.52
CA LEU A 81 7.56 -1.65 9.33
C LEU A 81 6.51 -2.43 8.53
N VAL A 82 5.65 -1.74 7.76
CA VAL A 82 4.64 -2.40 6.91
C VAL A 82 5.31 -3.30 5.87
N ALA A 83 6.37 -2.82 5.20
CA ALA A 83 7.09 -3.59 4.19
C ALA A 83 7.74 -4.86 4.78
N THR A 84 8.49 -4.73 5.88
CA THR A 84 9.15 -5.88 6.53
C THR A 84 8.14 -6.86 7.10
N SER A 85 7.07 -6.36 7.72
CA SER A 85 5.99 -7.19 8.26
C SER A 85 5.22 -7.92 7.16
N PHE A 86 5.06 -7.31 5.99
CA PHE A 86 4.40 -7.91 4.84
C PHE A 86 5.17 -9.11 4.28
N ASP A 87 6.50 -9.05 4.27
CA ASP A 87 7.36 -10.18 3.86
C ASP A 87 7.21 -11.38 4.80
N VAL A 88 7.09 -11.14 6.11
CA VAL A 88 6.77 -12.18 7.09
C VAL A 88 5.36 -12.72 6.84
N PHE A 89 4.37 -11.83 6.68
CA PHE A 89 2.97 -12.18 6.51
C PHE A 89 2.72 -13.05 5.28
N THR A 90 3.30 -12.68 4.13
CA THR A 90 3.15 -13.43 2.89
C THR A 90 3.77 -14.82 2.98
N ARG A 91 4.97 -14.93 3.57
CA ARG A 91 5.66 -16.21 3.78
C ARG A 91 4.84 -17.16 4.64
N VAL A 92 4.29 -16.65 5.74
CA VAL A 92 3.44 -17.44 6.66
C VAL A 92 2.11 -17.80 5.98
N SER A 93 1.55 -16.93 5.15
CA SER A 93 0.25 -17.15 4.51
C SER A 93 0.30 -18.10 3.30
N GLN A 94 1.46 -18.32 2.68
CA GLN A 94 1.61 -19.28 1.58
C GLN A 94 1.58 -20.75 2.03
N HIS A 95 1.92 -21.05 3.30
CA HIS A 95 2.03 -22.43 3.81
C HIS A 95 1.25 -22.65 5.12
N PRO A 96 -0.08 -22.40 5.16
CA PRO A 96 -0.86 -22.40 6.40
C PRO A 96 -0.97 -23.78 7.08
N GLN A 97 -0.93 -24.87 6.32
CA GLN A 97 -1.12 -26.24 6.84
C GLN A 97 0.18 -26.91 7.33
N GLN A 98 1.35 -26.29 7.12
CA GLN A 98 2.66 -26.88 7.42
C GLN A 98 3.49 -26.10 8.45
N LEU A 99 2.94 -25.02 9.02
CA LEU A 99 3.66 -24.22 10.01
C LEU A 99 3.78 -25.00 11.33
N SER A 100 5.00 -25.46 11.61
CA SER A 100 5.35 -25.99 12.92
C SER A 100 5.33 -24.88 13.97
N ALA A 101 5.21 -25.25 15.26
CA ALA A 101 5.32 -24.29 16.37
C ALA A 101 6.61 -23.45 16.29
N PHE A 102 7.71 -24.06 15.83
CA PHE A 102 8.97 -23.37 15.56
C PHE A 102 8.85 -22.29 14.48
N GLY A 103 8.14 -22.58 13.38
CA GLY A 103 7.90 -21.61 12.31
C GLY A 103 7.08 -20.40 12.79
N ILE A 104 6.10 -20.64 13.65
CA ILE A 104 5.26 -19.57 14.25
C ILE A 104 6.08 -18.74 15.23
N ALA A 105 6.86 -19.37 16.12
CA ALA A 105 7.76 -18.66 17.03
C ALA A 105 8.80 -17.82 16.28
N ARG A 106 9.36 -18.34 15.19
CA ARG A 106 10.27 -17.60 14.32
C ARG A 106 9.58 -16.38 13.70
N ALA A 107 8.38 -16.55 13.14
CA ALA A 107 7.63 -15.45 12.56
C ALA A 107 7.31 -14.37 13.61
N SER A 108 6.89 -14.76 14.81
CA SER A 108 6.66 -13.85 15.94
C SER A 108 7.91 -13.03 16.28
N ARG A 109 9.08 -13.69 16.35
CA ARG A 109 10.35 -13.00 16.60
C ARG A 109 10.67 -12.02 15.48
N GLU A 110 10.48 -12.40 14.22
CA GLU A 110 10.71 -11.49 13.07
C GLU A 110 9.82 -10.24 13.13
N TYR A 111 8.53 -10.37 13.49
CA TYR A 111 7.65 -9.22 13.72
C TYR A 111 8.11 -8.34 14.88
N ARG A 112 8.52 -8.96 15.99
CA ARG A 112 8.99 -8.26 17.18
C ARG A 112 10.26 -7.46 16.89
N GLU A 113 11.22 -8.05 16.19
CA GLU A 113 12.45 -7.33 15.79
C GLU A 113 12.14 -6.20 14.80
N ALA A 114 11.21 -6.39 13.86
CA ALA A 114 10.76 -5.31 12.97
C ALA A 114 10.15 -4.13 13.75
N LEU A 115 9.32 -4.42 14.76
CA LEU A 115 8.75 -3.39 15.64
C LEU A 115 9.83 -2.69 16.47
N LYS A 116 10.80 -3.42 17.03
CA LYS A 116 11.96 -2.84 17.73
C LYS A 116 12.74 -1.89 16.84
N THR A 117 13.08 -2.31 15.62
CA THR A 117 13.79 -1.45 14.66
C THR A 117 12.97 -0.20 14.32
N CYS A 118 11.65 -0.31 14.23
CA CYS A 118 10.78 0.85 14.02
C CYS A 118 10.80 1.80 15.23
N ILE A 119 10.74 1.28 16.46
CA ILE A 119 10.81 2.08 17.69
C ILE A 119 12.15 2.83 17.74
N PHE A 120 13.26 2.11 17.60
CA PHE A 120 14.60 2.72 17.62
C PHE A 120 14.79 3.78 16.54
N ALA A 121 14.26 3.55 15.33
CA ALA A 121 14.35 4.55 14.26
C ALA A 121 13.53 5.82 14.55
N ILE A 122 12.44 5.72 15.30
CA ILE A 122 11.65 6.88 15.74
C ILE A 122 12.36 7.59 16.89
N GLU A 123 12.90 6.85 17.86
CA GLU A 123 13.65 7.41 18.99
C GLU A 123 14.93 8.14 18.54
N ASP A 124 15.73 7.54 17.66
CA ASP A 124 16.93 8.17 17.08
C ASP A 124 16.62 9.47 16.33
N ARG A 125 15.42 9.57 15.74
CA ARG A 125 14.93 10.80 15.10
C ARG A 125 14.45 11.84 16.12
N LEU A 126 13.93 11.40 17.27
CA LEU A 126 13.45 12.25 18.36
C LEU A 126 14.59 12.78 19.25
N GLU A 127 15.74 12.11 19.27
CA GLU A 127 16.95 12.66 19.90
C GLU A 127 17.30 14.03 19.29
N PRO A 128 17.65 15.03 20.14
CA PRO A 128 17.36 16.43 19.85
C PRO A 128 18.19 16.98 18.68
N GLN A 129 17.54 17.19 17.54
CA GLN A 129 18.08 18.01 16.45
C GLN A 129 17.46 19.40 16.33
N ASN A 130 16.32 19.74 16.93
CA ASN A 130 15.80 21.12 16.99
C ASN A 130 14.80 21.31 18.15
N ALA A 131 15.03 22.32 18.98
CA ALA A 131 14.20 22.68 20.15
C ALA A 131 12.96 23.54 19.83
N ASP A 132 12.55 23.64 18.56
CA ASP A 132 11.59 24.66 18.09
C ASP A 132 10.14 24.17 17.90
N MET A 133 9.80 22.92 18.28
CA MET A 133 8.46 22.33 18.01
C MET A 133 7.92 21.44 19.16
N GLU A 134 7.63 22.04 20.33
CA GLU A 134 7.16 21.34 21.55
C GLU A 134 5.84 20.55 21.36
N ASP A 135 4.87 21.04 20.58
CA ASP A 135 3.56 20.37 20.42
C ASP A 135 3.62 19.07 19.58
N THR A 136 4.52 18.97 18.59
CA THR A 136 4.64 17.75 17.77
C THR A 136 5.47 16.66 18.43
N THR A 137 6.35 17.01 19.36
CA THR A 137 7.21 16.07 20.07
C THR A 137 6.42 15.27 21.11
N GLU A 138 5.52 15.89 21.87
CA GLU A 138 4.68 15.18 22.87
C GLU A 138 3.79 14.10 22.22
N ASP A 139 3.20 14.43 21.07
CA ASP A 139 2.35 13.53 20.28
C ASP A 139 3.14 12.33 19.71
N GLU A 140 4.41 12.52 19.35
CA GLU A 140 5.31 11.46 18.86
C GLU A 140 5.88 10.59 20.00
N GLU A 141 6.21 11.19 21.14
CA GLU A 141 6.63 10.47 22.36
C GLU A 141 5.51 9.53 22.86
N GLY A 142 4.27 10.04 22.96
CA GLY A 142 3.12 9.20 23.31
C GLY A 142 2.88 8.06 22.30
N PHE A 143 3.25 8.24 21.04
CA PHE A 143 3.19 7.18 20.03
C PHE A 143 4.31 6.14 20.22
N VAL A 144 5.53 6.57 20.55
CA VAL A 144 6.62 5.65 20.90
C VAL A 144 6.25 4.80 22.11
N ASP A 145 5.63 5.39 23.14
CA ASP A 145 5.15 4.66 24.30
C ASP A 145 4.10 3.61 23.94
N LEU A 146 3.16 3.94 23.04
CA LEU A 146 2.20 2.97 22.51
C LEU A 146 2.90 1.81 21.79
N LEU A 147 3.96 2.08 21.01
CA LEU A 147 4.72 1.03 20.32
C LEU A 147 5.51 0.16 21.31
N LYS A 148 6.11 0.73 22.35
CA LYS A 148 6.80 0.01 23.43
C LYS A 148 5.84 -0.89 24.21
N VAL A 149 4.67 -0.37 24.58
CA VAL A 149 3.59 -1.15 25.20
C VAL A 149 3.16 -2.29 24.29
N SER A 150 3.00 -2.02 22.99
CA SER A 150 2.64 -3.04 22.00
C SER A 150 3.73 -4.10 21.86
N LEU A 151 5.00 -3.71 21.90
CA LEU A 151 6.14 -4.61 21.87
C LEU A 151 6.17 -5.54 23.09
N ALA A 152 5.90 -5.00 24.28
CA ALA A 152 5.85 -5.77 25.52
C ALA A 152 4.72 -6.81 25.48
N ILE A 153 3.51 -6.41 25.07
CA ILE A 153 2.36 -7.31 24.88
C ILE A 153 2.69 -8.41 23.86
N TRP A 154 3.27 -8.04 22.73
CA TRP A 154 3.66 -9.00 21.69
C TRP A 154 4.66 -10.03 22.22
N HIS A 155 5.70 -9.57 22.92
CA HIS A 155 6.71 -10.46 23.49
C HIS A 155 6.11 -11.42 24.53
N LEU A 156 5.16 -10.95 25.35
CA LEU A 156 4.47 -11.81 26.31
C LEU A 156 3.60 -12.88 25.63
N CYS A 157 2.83 -12.49 24.61
CA CYS A 157 2.06 -13.42 23.78
C CYS A 157 2.97 -14.46 23.10
N GLU A 158 4.16 -14.07 22.66
CA GLU A 158 5.14 -14.99 22.10
C GLU A 158 5.55 -16.06 23.11
N LEU A 159 5.90 -15.65 24.34
CA LEU A 159 6.33 -16.55 25.41
C LEU A 159 5.21 -17.50 25.87
N LEU A 160 4.00 -16.99 26.08
CA LEU A 160 2.91 -17.74 26.69
C LEU A 160 2.02 -18.49 25.70
N LEU A 161 1.81 -17.96 24.49
CA LEU A 161 0.81 -18.46 23.54
C LEU A 161 1.42 -19.07 22.28
N LEU A 162 2.52 -18.53 21.76
CA LEU A 162 3.06 -18.93 20.44
C LEU A 162 4.21 -19.94 20.51
N ARG A 163 5.01 -19.96 21.60
CA ARG A 163 6.13 -20.90 21.80
C ARG A 163 5.73 -22.26 22.42
N GLY A 164 4.43 -22.55 22.55
CA GLY A 164 3.93 -23.76 23.22
C GLY A 164 3.65 -23.60 24.72
N GLY A 165 3.95 -22.41 25.29
CA GLY A 165 3.46 -21.94 26.59
C GLY A 165 3.82 -22.80 27.82
N ALA A 166 3.18 -22.49 28.95
CA ALA A 166 3.27 -23.26 30.21
C ALA A 166 2.85 -24.73 30.05
N ARG A 167 2.03 -25.04 29.04
CA ARG A 167 1.57 -26.39 28.70
C ARG A 167 2.67 -27.29 28.14
N SER A 168 3.73 -26.70 27.58
CA SER A 168 4.88 -27.47 27.06
C SER A 168 5.88 -27.88 28.16
N GLY A 169 5.66 -27.46 29.41
CA GLY A 169 6.60 -27.72 30.51
C GLY A 169 7.96 -27.07 30.29
N ASP A 170 8.00 -25.93 29.59
CA ASP A 170 9.24 -25.20 29.31
C ASP A 170 9.90 -24.78 30.64
N ARG A 171 11.03 -25.42 30.94
CA ARG A 171 11.79 -25.26 32.18
C ARG A 171 12.36 -23.87 32.34
N TRP A 172 12.46 -23.10 31.26
CA TRP A 172 13.04 -21.76 31.24
C TRP A 172 11.98 -20.65 31.25
N LEU A 173 10.69 -20.98 31.24
CA LEU A 173 9.62 -19.99 31.13
C LEU A 173 9.66 -18.96 32.27
N ALA A 174 9.91 -19.38 33.51
CA ALA A 174 10.03 -18.47 34.66
C ALA A 174 11.13 -17.41 34.42
N TYR A 175 12.31 -17.85 33.99
CA TYR A 175 13.45 -16.96 33.72
C TYR A 175 13.21 -16.07 32.48
N ASN A 176 12.61 -16.62 31.43
CA ASN A 176 12.25 -15.85 30.23
C ASN A 176 11.24 -14.73 30.57
N LEU A 177 10.28 -14.99 31.47
CA LEU A 177 9.32 -14.00 31.94
C LEU A 177 9.96 -12.97 32.87
N ALA A 178 10.92 -13.38 33.70
CA ALA A 178 11.71 -12.47 34.52
C ALA A 178 12.52 -11.51 33.64
N GLN A 179 13.17 -12.03 32.59
CA GLN A 179 13.87 -11.21 31.60
C GLN A 179 12.92 -10.28 30.84
N TRP A 180 11.71 -10.74 30.52
CA TRP A 180 10.69 -9.87 29.93
C TRP A 180 10.32 -8.71 30.88
N LEU A 181 10.16 -8.94 32.17
CA LEU A 181 9.93 -7.86 33.14
C LEU A 181 11.13 -6.90 33.23
N GLN A 182 12.36 -7.43 33.20
CA GLN A 182 13.56 -6.61 33.16
C GLN A 182 13.56 -5.66 31.93
N GLU A 183 13.29 -6.22 30.74
CA GLU A 183 13.33 -5.47 29.48
C GLU A 183 12.22 -4.41 29.38
N HIS A 184 10.98 -4.73 29.78
CA HIS A 184 9.81 -3.89 29.47
C HIS A 184 9.31 -3.04 30.65
N TYR A 185 9.57 -3.46 31.90
CA TYR A 185 9.12 -2.75 33.11
C TYR A 185 10.28 -2.17 33.93
N ALA A 186 11.35 -2.94 34.11
CA ALA A 186 12.40 -2.59 35.05
C ALA A 186 13.63 -1.92 34.42
N SER A 187 13.57 -1.50 33.15
CA SER A 187 14.71 -0.84 32.48
C SER A 187 15.18 0.40 33.25
N ALA A 188 14.25 1.27 33.67
CA ALA A 188 14.57 2.47 34.45
C ALA A 188 15.08 2.12 35.86
N LEU A 189 14.50 1.09 36.49
CA LEU A 189 14.93 0.61 37.80
C LEU A 189 16.37 0.06 37.72
N LEU A 190 16.69 -0.71 36.67
CA LEU A 190 18.02 -1.25 36.43
C LEU A 190 19.06 -0.15 36.23
N GLU A 191 18.75 0.86 35.41
CA GLU A 191 19.63 2.00 35.19
C GLU A 191 19.88 2.79 36.50
N GLN A 192 18.83 2.99 37.30
CA GLN A 192 18.96 3.61 38.62
C GLN A 192 19.84 2.79 39.57
N LEU A 193 19.64 1.47 39.64
CA LEU A 193 20.43 0.58 40.50
C LEU A 193 21.90 0.52 40.05
N GLU A 194 22.17 0.53 38.74
CA GLU A 194 23.53 0.58 38.21
C GLU A 194 24.23 1.91 38.53
N THR A 195 23.51 3.03 38.37
CA THR A 195 24.00 4.37 38.70
C THR A 195 24.33 4.51 40.19
N GLU A 196 23.43 4.06 41.06
CA GLU A 196 23.64 4.04 42.51
C GLU A 196 24.77 3.08 42.90
N SER A 197 24.85 1.90 42.29
CA SER A 197 25.96 0.95 42.51
C SER A 197 27.31 1.57 42.17
N LEU A 198 27.38 2.33 41.07
CA LEU A 198 28.60 3.03 40.66
C LEU A 198 28.96 4.16 41.65
N ARG A 199 27.97 4.94 42.08
CA ARG A 199 28.14 5.99 43.10
C ARG A 199 28.70 5.42 44.40
N LEU A 200 28.05 4.40 44.95
CA LEU A 200 28.41 3.77 46.22
C LEU A 200 29.79 3.10 46.18
N LYS A 201 30.23 2.59 45.03
CA LYS A 201 31.58 2.02 44.86
C LYS A 201 32.70 3.05 45.04
N GLN A 202 32.42 4.33 44.83
CA GLN A 202 33.39 5.42 44.98
C GLN A 202 33.57 5.86 46.45
N GLU A 203 32.66 5.46 47.33
CA GLU A 203 32.69 5.82 48.75
C GLU A 203 33.71 4.98 49.54
N THR A 204 34.26 5.58 50.60
CA THR A 204 35.29 4.95 51.44
C THR A 204 34.71 3.90 52.39
N LEU A 205 33.50 4.12 52.92
CA LEU A 205 32.76 3.21 53.79
C LEU A 205 31.31 3.07 53.27
N ALA A 206 31.18 2.40 52.12
CA ALA A 206 29.91 2.26 51.42
C ALA A 206 28.80 1.66 52.29
N GLU A 207 29.12 0.77 53.23
CA GLU A 207 28.12 0.14 54.10
C GLU A 207 27.43 1.08 55.11
N GLN A 208 27.93 2.31 55.28
CA GLN A 208 27.30 3.30 56.15
C GLN A 208 26.25 4.14 55.42
N ASP A 209 26.24 4.13 54.08
CA ASP A 209 25.19 4.77 53.31
C ASP A 209 23.88 3.96 53.46
N PRO A 210 22.75 4.60 53.84
CA PRO A 210 21.47 3.91 53.98
C PRO A 210 21.00 3.21 52.69
N ALA A 211 21.46 3.64 51.51
CA ALA A 211 21.12 3.04 50.23
C ALA A 211 21.92 1.77 49.90
N PHE A 212 23.01 1.47 50.62
CA PHE A 212 23.92 0.36 50.28
C PHE A 212 23.24 -1.01 50.28
N TRP A 213 22.64 -1.40 51.40
CA TRP A 213 21.98 -2.71 51.53
C TRP A 213 20.71 -2.81 50.67
N PRO A 214 19.82 -1.81 50.63
CA PRO A 214 18.69 -1.81 49.71
C PRO A 214 19.10 -1.99 48.24
N THR A 215 20.17 -1.32 47.79
CA THR A 215 20.66 -1.47 46.41
C THR A 215 21.13 -2.89 46.12
N ILE A 216 21.86 -3.53 47.04
CA ILE A 216 22.29 -4.94 46.90
C ILE A 216 21.09 -5.87 46.86
N GLN A 217 20.12 -5.67 47.74
CA GLN A 217 18.91 -6.48 47.85
C GLN A 217 18.05 -6.36 46.58
N SER A 218 17.83 -5.15 46.08
CA SER A 218 17.15 -4.89 44.80
C SER A 218 17.90 -5.49 43.61
N LEU A 219 19.23 -5.39 43.56
CA LEU A 219 20.03 -6.06 42.51
C LEU A 219 19.84 -7.58 42.52
N VAL A 220 19.71 -8.21 43.69
CA VAL A 220 19.41 -9.65 43.82
C VAL A 220 17.98 -9.96 43.40
N MET A 221 16.99 -9.17 43.82
CA MET A 221 15.58 -9.35 43.44
C MET A 221 15.36 -9.23 41.93
N VAL A 222 16.13 -8.35 41.28
CA VAL A 222 16.10 -8.21 39.81
C VAL A 222 16.93 -9.30 39.13
N GLY A 223 17.67 -10.16 39.85
CA GLY A 223 18.45 -11.26 39.25
C GLY A 223 19.87 -10.88 38.79
N SER A 224 20.35 -9.68 39.13
CA SER A 224 21.70 -9.18 38.82
C SER A 224 22.71 -9.50 39.92
N GLY A 225 22.92 -10.80 40.18
CA GLY A 225 23.79 -11.27 41.26
C GLY A 225 25.26 -10.86 41.13
N ALA A 226 25.77 -10.75 39.90
CA ALA A 226 27.15 -10.30 39.64
C ALA A 226 27.36 -8.83 40.04
N SER A 227 26.40 -7.96 39.73
CA SER A 227 26.43 -6.54 40.12
C SER A 227 26.25 -6.38 41.63
N ALA A 228 25.35 -7.18 42.24
CA ALA A 228 25.18 -7.24 43.69
C ALA A 228 26.49 -7.62 44.40
N TRP A 229 27.19 -8.64 43.90
CA TRP A 229 28.51 -9.02 44.43
C TRP A 229 29.56 -7.92 44.21
N SER A 230 29.57 -7.29 43.03
CA SER A 230 30.52 -6.21 42.73
C SER A 230 30.41 -5.04 43.73
N LEU A 231 29.19 -4.73 44.17
CA LEU A 231 28.95 -3.75 45.23
C LEU A 231 29.30 -4.32 46.61
N LEU A 232 28.87 -5.55 46.95
CA LEU A 232 29.17 -6.16 48.26
C LEU A 232 30.68 -6.34 48.51
N ALA A 233 31.47 -6.57 47.45
CA ALA A 233 32.92 -6.68 47.53
C ALA A 233 33.60 -5.38 47.98
N THR A 234 32.91 -4.23 47.99
CA THR A 234 33.47 -2.97 48.52
C THR A 234 33.38 -2.86 50.03
N HIS A 235 32.63 -3.76 50.69
CA HIS A 235 32.39 -3.76 52.13
C HIS A 235 33.71 -3.81 52.93
N SER A 236 33.83 -2.96 53.96
CA SER A 236 35.05 -2.83 54.75
C SER A 236 35.55 -4.13 55.39
N SER A 237 34.63 -4.98 55.86
CA SER A 237 34.98 -6.29 56.45
C SER A 237 35.56 -7.26 55.42
N TYR A 238 35.28 -7.08 54.13
CA TYR A 238 35.89 -7.87 53.06
C TYR A 238 37.22 -7.24 52.59
N LYS A 239 37.24 -5.91 52.35
CA LYS A 239 38.47 -5.17 51.95
C LYS A 239 39.62 -5.34 52.96
N SER A 240 39.31 -5.29 54.25
CA SER A 240 40.29 -5.45 55.33
C SER A 240 41.00 -6.81 55.32
N LEU A 241 40.40 -7.84 54.73
CA LEU A 241 40.99 -9.19 54.61
C LEU A 241 42.11 -9.26 53.56
N PHE A 242 42.21 -8.26 52.68
CA PHE A 242 43.25 -8.16 51.65
C PHE A 242 44.31 -7.11 51.98
N ALA A 243 44.04 -6.20 52.91
CA ALA A 243 44.94 -5.10 53.29
C ALA A 243 46.03 -5.50 54.31
N ARG A 244 45.88 -6.65 54.98
CA ARG A 244 46.87 -7.21 55.91
C ARG A 244 46.86 -8.74 55.79
N ASP A 245 48.02 -9.36 55.97
CA ASP A 245 48.19 -10.82 56.09
C ASP A 245 47.24 -11.39 57.16
N ALA A 246 46.02 -11.74 56.74
CA ALA A 246 44.93 -12.21 57.57
C ALA A 246 45.22 -13.64 58.05
N SER A 247 46.15 -13.75 58.99
CA SER A 247 46.56 -14.98 59.67
C SER A 247 45.73 -15.27 60.93
N SER A 248 44.71 -14.45 61.24
CA SER A 248 43.77 -14.72 62.33
C SER A 248 42.69 -15.72 61.92
N LEU A 249 42.33 -16.63 62.84
CA LEU A 249 41.28 -17.63 62.64
C LEU A 249 39.93 -17.00 62.24
N THR A 250 39.64 -15.81 62.76
CA THR A 250 38.42 -15.03 62.50
C THR A 250 38.42 -14.35 61.13
N GLY A 251 39.58 -13.94 60.61
CA GLY A 251 39.71 -13.39 59.26
C GLY A 251 39.51 -14.47 58.20
N ALA A 252 40.04 -15.68 58.43
CA ALA A 252 39.88 -16.81 57.53
C ALA A 252 38.41 -17.29 57.43
N SER A 253 37.69 -17.35 58.56
CA SER A 253 36.26 -17.69 58.56
C SER A 253 35.43 -16.63 57.83
N THR A 254 35.65 -15.35 58.12
CA THR A 254 34.95 -14.22 57.45
C THR A 254 35.18 -14.23 55.94
N LYS A 255 36.43 -14.46 55.50
CA LYS A 255 36.76 -14.61 54.08
C LYS A 255 35.99 -15.76 53.43
N THR A 256 35.91 -16.88 54.12
CA THR A 256 35.20 -18.07 53.64
C THR A 256 33.70 -17.80 53.52
N SER A 257 33.10 -17.08 54.47
CA SER A 257 31.70 -16.66 54.44
C SER A 257 31.41 -15.75 53.24
N PHE A 258 32.22 -14.69 53.03
CA PHE A 258 32.08 -13.81 51.86
C PHE A 258 32.30 -14.54 50.53
N GLN A 259 33.25 -15.46 50.45
CA GLN A 259 33.46 -16.29 49.26
C GLN A 259 32.30 -17.27 48.99
N ALA A 260 31.64 -17.74 50.05
CA ALA A 260 30.43 -18.56 49.90
C ALA A 260 29.26 -17.73 49.36
N VAL A 261 29.03 -16.53 49.92
CA VAL A 261 28.03 -15.58 49.42
C VAL A 261 28.35 -15.17 47.98
N GLN A 262 29.61 -14.89 47.64
CA GLN A 262 30.05 -14.61 46.28
C GLN A 262 29.64 -15.72 45.30
N ARG A 263 29.96 -16.97 45.64
CA ARG A 263 29.65 -18.12 44.79
C ARG A 263 28.15 -18.24 44.56
N LEU A 264 27.33 -18.03 45.60
CA LEU A 264 25.87 -18.09 45.50
C LEU A 264 25.30 -16.93 44.66
N LEU A 265 25.78 -15.71 44.85
CA LEU A 265 25.36 -14.54 44.06
C LEU A 265 25.75 -14.67 42.57
N GLN A 266 26.93 -15.21 42.28
CA GLN A 266 27.39 -15.42 40.90
C GLN A 266 26.70 -16.62 40.22
N SER A 267 26.04 -17.50 40.98
CA SER A 267 25.34 -18.68 40.49
C SER A 267 23.83 -18.60 40.64
N ILE A 268 23.27 -17.38 40.77
CA ILE A 268 21.81 -17.20 40.78
C ILE A 268 21.20 -17.88 39.53
N PRO A 269 20.28 -18.83 39.71
CA PRO A 269 19.63 -19.53 38.61
C PRO A 269 18.98 -18.55 37.63
N GLY A 270 19.13 -18.81 36.33
CA GLY A 270 18.63 -17.94 35.26
C GLY A 270 19.58 -16.82 34.79
N SER A 271 20.62 -16.47 35.55
CA SER A 271 21.59 -15.43 35.13
C SER A 271 22.39 -15.79 33.85
N ARG A 272 22.46 -17.09 33.52
CA ARG A 272 23.13 -17.62 32.33
C ARG A 272 22.25 -17.70 31.06
N ALA A 273 20.95 -17.46 31.17
CA ALA A 273 19.99 -17.70 30.08
C ALA A 273 20.15 -16.77 28.86
N GLY A 274 20.95 -15.70 28.96
CA GLY A 274 21.22 -14.76 27.87
C GLY A 274 22.22 -15.26 26.80
N ASN A 275 23.02 -16.30 27.10
CA ASN A 275 23.98 -16.85 26.14
C ASN A 275 23.36 -18.01 25.37
N ALA A 276 22.91 -17.75 24.15
CA ALA A 276 22.22 -18.68 23.26
C ALA A 276 23.04 -19.90 22.78
N ASP A 277 24.19 -20.22 23.39
CA ASP A 277 25.16 -21.21 22.89
C ASP A 277 25.54 -22.31 23.90
N VAL A 278 24.76 -22.51 24.96
CA VAL A 278 24.99 -23.63 25.90
C VAL A 278 24.04 -24.79 25.58
N SER A 279 24.64 -25.96 25.36
CA SER A 279 24.02 -27.26 25.07
C SER A 279 22.79 -27.58 25.92
N MET A 280 21.77 -28.15 25.26
CA MET A 280 20.46 -28.61 25.76
C MET A 280 20.47 -29.64 26.92
N GLU A 281 21.62 -29.88 27.55
CA GLU A 281 21.82 -30.96 28.54
C GLU A 281 22.00 -30.47 29.98
N ASP A 282 21.94 -29.16 30.26
CA ASP A 282 22.09 -28.65 31.63
C ASP A 282 20.76 -28.74 32.42
N ASP A 283 20.79 -29.45 33.54
CA ASP A 283 19.62 -29.80 34.34
C ASP A 283 19.24 -28.64 35.29
N GLY A 284 18.80 -27.51 34.71
CA GLY A 284 18.47 -26.27 35.43
C GLY A 284 17.63 -26.41 36.73
N PRO A 285 16.62 -27.31 36.85
CA PRO A 285 15.92 -27.51 38.12
C PRO A 285 16.75 -28.25 39.18
N ALA A 286 17.71 -29.09 38.79
CA ALA A 286 18.67 -29.69 39.71
C ALA A 286 19.71 -28.67 40.18
N GLU A 287 20.11 -27.75 39.30
CA GLU A 287 20.96 -26.60 39.65
C GLU A 287 20.29 -25.67 40.65
N TRP A 288 19.02 -25.28 40.42
CA TRP A 288 18.27 -24.43 41.37
C TRP A 288 18.17 -25.08 42.74
N LYS A 289 17.84 -26.39 42.80
CA LYS A 289 17.72 -27.09 44.08
C LYS A 289 19.05 -27.12 44.84
N SER A 290 20.14 -27.44 44.16
CA SER A 290 21.49 -27.44 44.74
C SER A 290 21.87 -26.04 45.27
N TRP A 291 21.57 -25.00 44.48
CA TRP A 291 21.80 -23.61 44.86
C TRP A 291 20.96 -23.18 46.08
N HIS A 292 19.67 -23.52 46.08
CA HIS A 292 18.75 -23.22 47.19
C HIS A 292 19.16 -23.94 48.48
N ASP A 293 19.48 -25.24 48.39
CA ASP A 293 19.99 -26.04 49.51
C ASP A 293 21.29 -25.45 50.08
N ALA A 294 22.18 -24.93 49.21
CA ALA A 294 23.41 -24.27 49.61
C ALA A 294 23.16 -22.91 50.31
N CYS A 295 22.18 -22.12 49.85
CA CYS A 295 21.74 -20.91 50.54
C CYS A 295 21.20 -21.23 51.94
N GLN A 296 20.37 -22.28 52.04
CA GLN A 296 19.77 -22.68 53.31
C GLN A 296 20.81 -23.26 54.28
N TYR A 297 21.77 -24.03 53.77
CA TYR A 297 22.89 -24.53 54.55
C TYR A 297 23.76 -23.39 55.11
N LEU A 298 24.07 -22.39 54.29
CA LEU A 298 24.88 -21.25 54.70
C LEU A 298 24.19 -20.42 55.79
N LEU A 299 22.90 -20.13 55.63
CA LEU A 299 22.11 -19.39 56.61
C LEU A 299 22.04 -20.10 57.98
N ASN A 300 21.97 -21.43 57.99
CA ASN A 300 21.86 -22.22 59.22
C ASN A 300 23.22 -22.48 59.90
N THR A 301 24.28 -22.66 59.12
CA THR A 301 25.58 -23.17 59.63
C THR A 301 26.56 -22.05 59.95
N ASP A 302 26.62 -21.00 59.13
CA ASP A 302 27.62 -19.95 59.27
C ASP A 302 27.29 -18.99 60.42
N SER A 303 28.23 -18.80 61.34
CA SER A 303 28.04 -17.92 62.51
C SER A 303 28.17 -16.44 62.16
N TYR A 304 29.00 -16.09 61.17
CA TYR A 304 29.25 -14.70 60.78
C TYR A 304 28.04 -14.12 60.05
N VAL A 305 27.47 -14.90 59.12
CA VAL A 305 26.23 -14.55 58.41
C VAL A 305 25.07 -14.33 59.39
N ARG A 306 24.90 -15.21 60.39
CA ARG A 306 23.85 -15.03 61.42
C ARG A 306 24.08 -13.84 62.34
N SER A 307 25.34 -13.46 62.57
CA SER A 307 25.68 -12.30 63.40
C SER A 307 25.45 -10.96 62.68
N SER A 308 25.39 -10.97 61.35
CA SER A 308 25.18 -9.79 60.53
C SER A 308 23.74 -9.78 60.01
N GLY A 309 22.90 -8.92 60.61
CA GLY A 309 21.48 -8.82 60.25
C GLY A 309 21.26 -8.67 58.75
N GLU A 310 22.05 -7.82 58.09
CA GLU A 310 21.92 -7.53 56.66
C GLU A 310 22.31 -8.70 55.73
N LEU A 311 23.37 -9.47 56.05
CA LEU A 311 23.74 -10.66 55.28
C LEU A 311 22.74 -11.80 55.50
N SER A 312 22.18 -11.89 56.72
CA SER A 312 21.05 -12.79 56.98
C SER A 312 19.86 -12.40 56.12
N THR A 313 19.44 -11.13 56.12
CA THR A 313 18.34 -10.62 55.28
C THR A 313 18.60 -10.89 53.79
N LEU A 314 19.83 -10.70 53.30
CA LEU A 314 20.21 -10.99 51.92
C LEU A 314 19.98 -12.48 51.57
N LEU A 315 20.41 -13.40 52.42
CA LEU A 315 20.17 -14.84 52.22
C LEU A 315 18.69 -15.21 52.38
N GLU A 316 17.95 -14.51 53.24
CA GLU A 316 16.49 -14.69 53.36
C GLU A 316 15.75 -14.27 52.09
N ILE A 317 16.20 -13.21 51.43
CA ILE A 317 15.73 -12.80 50.10
C ILE A 317 16.08 -13.87 49.07
N MET A 318 17.34 -14.35 49.04
CA MET A 318 17.78 -15.41 48.11
C MET A 318 16.99 -16.72 48.28
N LEU A 319 16.54 -17.04 49.49
CA LEU A 319 15.66 -18.17 49.79
C LEU A 319 14.17 -17.91 49.50
N ALA A 320 13.84 -16.76 48.90
CA ALA A 320 12.49 -16.35 48.56
C ALA A 320 11.51 -16.38 49.75
N LYS A 321 11.96 -16.00 50.96
CA LYS A 321 11.05 -15.87 52.12
C LYS A 321 10.01 -14.76 51.85
N GLU A 322 8.73 -15.11 51.95
CA GLU A 322 7.63 -14.21 51.55
C GLU A 322 7.65 -12.85 52.27
N ASP A 323 7.90 -12.85 53.58
CA ASP A 323 7.94 -11.61 54.37
C ASP A 323 9.12 -10.71 53.96
N ALA A 324 10.28 -11.31 53.72
CA ALA A 324 11.49 -10.58 53.30
C ALA A 324 11.35 -10.00 51.90
N LEU A 325 10.72 -10.72 50.96
CA LEU A 325 10.48 -10.21 49.61
C LEU A 325 9.51 -9.02 49.62
N LYS A 326 8.40 -9.12 50.36
CA LYS A 326 7.38 -8.04 50.43
C LYS A 326 7.91 -6.78 51.13
N SER A 327 8.77 -6.91 52.13
CA SER A 327 9.30 -5.76 52.86
C SER A 327 10.33 -4.95 52.08
N HIS A 328 11.03 -5.58 51.12
CA HIS A 328 12.13 -4.95 50.39
C HIS A 328 11.77 -4.58 48.94
N ALA A 329 10.75 -5.21 48.33
CA ALA A 329 10.31 -4.81 47.00
C ALA A 329 9.59 -3.45 47.03
N SER A 330 9.94 -2.58 46.08
CA SER A 330 9.37 -1.25 45.90
C SER A 330 8.12 -1.24 45.01
N SER A 331 7.94 -2.29 44.20
CA SER A 331 6.89 -2.41 43.20
C SER A 331 6.42 -3.84 43.00
N TRP A 332 5.25 -4.01 42.37
CA TRP A 332 4.70 -5.34 42.07
C TRP A 332 5.57 -6.14 41.10
N TYR A 333 6.22 -5.48 40.14
CA TYR A 333 7.06 -6.13 39.14
C TYR A 333 8.44 -6.51 39.72
N GLU A 334 8.99 -5.74 40.66
CA GLU A 334 10.20 -6.12 41.39
C GLU A 334 9.95 -7.36 42.27
N LEU A 335 8.82 -7.39 42.99
CA LEU A 335 8.40 -8.58 43.74
C LEU A 335 8.21 -9.78 42.80
N MET A 336 7.59 -9.56 41.64
CA MET A 336 7.40 -10.63 40.65
C MET A 336 8.73 -11.16 40.11
N MET A 337 9.66 -10.30 39.71
CA MET A 337 10.99 -10.71 39.25
C MET A 337 11.72 -11.53 40.33
N ALA A 338 11.66 -11.09 41.58
CA ALA A 338 12.28 -11.81 42.70
C ALA A 338 11.71 -13.23 42.82
N ARG A 339 10.38 -13.39 42.74
CA ARG A 339 9.75 -14.71 42.75
C ARG A 339 10.15 -15.54 41.54
N LEU A 340 10.22 -14.95 40.35
CA LEU A 340 10.56 -15.67 39.12
C LEU A 340 12.00 -16.20 39.09
N PHE A 341 12.96 -15.47 39.66
CA PHE A 341 14.35 -15.92 39.74
C PHE A 341 14.62 -16.85 40.93
N LEU A 342 13.98 -16.61 42.07
CA LEU A 342 14.37 -17.22 43.35
C LEU A 342 13.46 -18.38 43.79
N GLU A 343 12.17 -18.40 43.41
CA GLU A 343 11.27 -19.54 43.70
C GLU A 343 11.51 -20.72 42.72
N GLU A 344 11.03 -21.92 43.08
CA GLU A 344 11.23 -23.12 42.27
C GLU A 344 10.51 -23.01 40.90
N PRO A 345 11.23 -23.12 39.76
CA PRO A 345 10.65 -22.92 38.42
C PRO A 345 9.44 -23.82 38.11
N LYS A 346 9.44 -25.05 38.63
CA LYS A 346 8.33 -26.00 38.44
C LYS A 346 7.04 -25.53 39.13
N THR A 347 7.17 -24.92 40.31
CA THR A 347 6.00 -24.43 41.06
C THR A 347 5.38 -23.21 40.37
N ILE A 348 6.21 -22.38 39.75
CA ILE A 348 5.82 -21.19 39.00
C ILE A 348 5.04 -21.57 37.74
N ALA A 349 5.52 -22.55 36.97
CA ALA A 349 4.90 -22.97 35.70
C ALA A 349 3.42 -23.38 35.85
N HIS A 350 3.04 -23.92 37.01
CA HIS A 350 1.66 -24.35 37.29
C HIS A 350 0.78 -23.30 37.99
N ARG A 351 1.36 -22.19 38.47
CA ARG A 351 0.66 -21.23 39.34
C ARG A 351 0.90 -19.77 38.95
N PHE A 352 1.31 -19.52 37.71
CA PHE A 352 1.69 -18.20 37.25
C PHE A 352 0.59 -17.14 37.46
N GLU A 353 -0.67 -17.50 37.17
CA GLU A 353 -1.85 -16.66 37.39
C GLU A 353 -1.99 -16.20 38.85
N PHE A 354 -1.77 -17.14 39.78
CA PHE A 354 -1.87 -16.89 41.21
C PHE A 354 -0.70 -16.06 41.73
N LEU A 355 0.52 -16.34 41.25
CA LEU A 355 1.71 -15.56 41.60
C LEU A 355 1.54 -14.11 41.19
N MET A 356 1.06 -13.85 39.97
CA MET A 356 0.85 -12.49 39.49
C MET A 356 -0.24 -11.76 40.25
N ALA A 357 -1.40 -12.40 40.45
CA ALA A 357 -2.47 -11.80 41.23
C ALA A 357 -2.04 -11.48 42.68
N ASN A 358 -1.12 -12.26 43.26
CA ASN A 358 -0.60 -12.00 44.60
C ASN A 358 0.40 -10.85 44.63
N CYS A 359 1.34 -10.79 43.67
CA CYS A 359 2.27 -9.68 43.57
C CYS A 359 1.52 -8.36 43.31
N PHE A 360 0.50 -8.40 42.46
CA PHE A 360 -0.31 -7.23 42.17
C PHE A 360 -1.11 -6.75 43.41
N ARG A 361 -1.85 -7.66 44.06
CA ARG A 361 -2.63 -7.33 45.28
C ARG A 361 -1.78 -6.83 46.45
N ALA A 362 -0.50 -7.17 46.49
CA ALA A 362 0.40 -6.68 47.53
C ALA A 362 0.68 -5.17 47.41
N TYR A 363 0.60 -4.60 46.21
CA TYR A 363 0.91 -3.18 45.96
C TYR A 363 -0.29 -2.36 45.46
N HIS A 364 -1.31 -3.02 44.93
CA HIS A 364 -2.54 -2.41 44.45
C HIS A 364 -3.73 -3.03 45.20
N GLY A 365 -4.36 -2.26 46.09
CA GLY A 365 -5.44 -2.74 46.95
C GLY A 365 -6.72 -3.15 46.19
N ASP A 366 -7.03 -2.46 45.09
CA ASP A 366 -8.22 -2.70 44.24
C ASP A 366 -7.85 -2.75 42.74
N GLU A 367 -8.60 -3.52 41.94
CA GLU A 367 -8.44 -3.61 40.47
C GLU A 367 -8.62 -2.26 39.76
N THR A 368 -9.31 -1.29 40.37
CA THR A 368 -9.54 0.06 39.81
C THR A 368 -8.31 0.97 39.85
N SER A 369 -7.24 0.58 40.54
CA SER A 369 -5.94 1.25 40.55
C SER A 369 -5.04 0.80 39.38
N MET A 370 -5.47 -0.18 38.58
CA MET A 370 -4.63 -0.83 37.58
C MET A 370 -4.46 0.03 36.33
N GLY A 371 -3.22 0.15 35.85
CA GLY A 371 -2.92 0.75 34.56
C GLY A 371 -3.55 -0.07 33.44
N ASN A 372 -4.01 0.61 32.39
CA ASN A 372 -4.66 -0.03 31.24
C ASN A 372 -3.82 -1.12 30.56
N PHE A 373 -2.51 -0.92 30.54
CA PHE A 373 -1.53 -1.89 30.07
C PHE A 373 -1.51 -3.13 30.96
N ASP A 374 -1.50 -2.94 32.28
CA ASP A 374 -1.45 -4.03 33.26
C ASP A 374 -2.71 -4.92 33.19
N CYS A 375 -3.88 -4.36 32.84
CA CYS A 375 -5.10 -5.15 32.58
C CYS A 375 -4.91 -6.15 31.43
N ILE A 376 -4.26 -5.71 30.34
CA ILE A 376 -4.01 -6.55 29.16
C ILE A 376 -3.01 -7.65 29.52
N ILE A 377 -1.93 -7.28 30.19
CA ILE A 377 -0.93 -8.22 30.69
C ILE A 377 -1.60 -9.26 31.60
N LEU A 378 -2.45 -8.80 32.52
CA LEU A 378 -3.19 -9.67 33.43
C LEU A 378 -4.07 -10.68 32.68
N ALA A 379 -4.84 -10.23 31.69
CA ALA A 379 -5.68 -11.09 30.86
C ALA A 379 -4.85 -12.13 30.09
N ILE A 380 -3.71 -11.74 29.50
CA ILE A 380 -2.82 -12.66 28.76
C ILE A 380 -2.23 -13.72 29.69
N MET A 381 -1.76 -13.32 30.87
CA MET A 381 -1.17 -14.24 31.84
C MET A 381 -2.22 -15.20 32.46
N GLN A 382 -3.49 -14.79 32.53
CA GLN A 382 -4.65 -15.62 32.91
C GLN A 382 -5.20 -16.48 31.76
N TYR A 383 -4.54 -16.47 30.60
CA TYR A 383 -5.00 -17.16 29.39
C TYR A 383 -6.41 -16.75 28.91
N ASP A 384 -6.91 -15.58 29.33
CA ASP A 384 -8.13 -14.97 28.80
C ASP A 384 -7.82 -14.22 27.50
N ILE A 385 -7.66 -15.00 26.44
CA ILE A 385 -7.33 -14.52 25.10
C ILE A 385 -8.43 -13.59 24.56
N GLN A 386 -9.69 -13.83 24.91
CA GLN A 386 -10.81 -13.06 24.37
C GLN A 386 -10.80 -11.63 24.93
N SER A 387 -10.63 -11.46 26.24
CA SER A 387 -10.52 -10.14 26.86
C SER A 387 -9.23 -9.43 26.42
N ALA A 388 -8.11 -10.15 26.40
CA ALA A 388 -6.83 -9.59 25.94
C ALA A 388 -6.91 -9.05 24.50
N LEU A 389 -7.53 -9.78 23.58
CA LEU A 389 -7.70 -9.31 22.20
C LEU A 389 -8.64 -8.10 22.12
N GLN A 390 -9.70 -8.04 22.92
CA GLN A 390 -10.60 -6.88 22.95
C GLN A 390 -9.88 -5.62 23.40
N ASP A 391 -9.03 -5.74 24.42
CA ASP A 391 -8.26 -4.60 24.92
C ASP A 391 -7.12 -4.22 23.97
N ILE A 392 -6.48 -5.19 23.30
CA ILE A 392 -5.49 -4.93 22.23
C ILE A 392 -6.10 -4.12 21.09
N ILE A 393 -7.36 -4.36 20.73
CA ILE A 393 -8.08 -3.52 19.75
C ILE A 393 -8.27 -2.11 20.30
N ALA A 394 -8.59 -1.99 21.58
CA ALA A 394 -8.84 -0.72 22.23
C ALA A 394 -7.59 0.17 22.33
N LEU A 395 -6.38 -0.41 22.31
CA LEU A 395 -5.10 0.32 22.20
C LEU A 395 -4.98 1.13 20.90
N GLY A 396 -5.70 0.76 19.85
CA GLY A 396 -5.74 1.53 18.60
C GLY A 396 -4.56 1.30 17.65
N PHE A 397 -3.66 0.34 17.93
CA PHE A 397 -2.59 -0.05 17.01
C PHE A 397 -2.99 -1.26 16.16
N SER A 398 -3.61 -0.99 15.01
CA SER A 398 -4.19 -2.01 14.13
C SER A 398 -3.18 -3.03 13.60
N TRP A 399 -1.91 -2.63 13.42
CA TRP A 399 -0.81 -3.53 13.01
C TRP A 399 -0.66 -4.71 13.97
N MET A 400 -0.68 -4.45 15.28
CA MET A 400 -0.52 -5.50 16.29
C MET A 400 -1.72 -6.43 16.28
N ALA A 401 -2.94 -5.88 16.29
CA ALA A 401 -4.17 -6.67 16.28
C ALA A 401 -4.24 -7.59 15.05
N ALA A 402 -3.90 -7.10 13.87
CA ALA A 402 -3.97 -7.85 12.62
C ALA A 402 -2.97 -9.01 12.55
N HIS A 403 -1.68 -8.75 12.82
CA HIS A 403 -0.66 -9.79 12.72
C HIS A 403 -0.68 -10.76 13.90
N LEU A 404 -0.99 -10.29 15.11
CA LEU A 404 -1.07 -11.16 16.27
C LEU A 404 -2.25 -12.14 16.14
N ALA A 405 -3.43 -11.67 15.72
CA ALA A 405 -4.56 -12.56 15.50
C ALA A 405 -4.32 -13.54 14.35
N ASP A 406 -3.60 -13.13 13.29
CA ASP A 406 -3.15 -14.04 12.23
C ASP A 406 -2.29 -15.19 12.79
N LEU A 407 -1.29 -14.86 13.61
CA LEU A 407 -0.40 -15.86 14.21
C LEU A 407 -1.12 -16.73 15.26
N LEU A 408 -1.96 -16.16 16.11
CA LEU A 408 -2.72 -16.91 17.12
C LEU A 408 -3.68 -17.92 16.49
N GLN A 409 -4.34 -17.54 15.40
CA GLN A 409 -5.20 -18.48 14.65
C GLN A 409 -4.36 -19.59 13.99
N LYS A 410 -3.22 -19.24 13.38
CA LYS A 410 -2.30 -20.24 12.78
C LYS A 410 -1.67 -21.14 13.83
N GLY A 411 -1.44 -20.63 15.03
CA GLY A 411 -1.02 -21.37 16.23
C GLY A 411 -2.13 -22.19 16.88
N LYS A 412 -3.35 -22.18 16.34
CA LYS A 412 -4.54 -22.86 16.86
C LYS A 412 -4.92 -22.44 18.28
N VAL A 413 -4.50 -21.25 18.70
CA VAL A 413 -4.86 -20.65 19.99
C VAL A 413 -6.29 -20.08 19.93
N ILE A 414 -6.65 -19.51 18.77
CA ILE A 414 -8.01 -19.03 18.45
C ILE A 414 -8.60 -19.97 17.40
N THR A 415 -9.89 -20.27 17.50
CA THR A 415 -10.55 -21.12 16.49
C THR A 415 -10.95 -20.30 15.26
N ALA A 416 -10.87 -20.90 14.07
CA ALA A 416 -11.19 -20.21 12.83
C ALA A 416 -12.68 -19.85 12.69
N ASP A 417 -13.54 -20.59 13.42
CA ASP A 417 -14.99 -20.50 13.38
C ASP A 417 -15.58 -19.58 14.48
N ASP A 418 -14.73 -18.89 15.25
CA ASP A 418 -15.16 -17.82 16.17
C ASP A 418 -15.64 -16.62 15.34
N VAL A 419 -16.85 -16.76 14.80
CA VAL A 419 -17.62 -15.71 14.13
C VAL A 419 -18.13 -14.77 15.21
N LEU A 420 -17.86 -13.49 15.04
CA LEU A 420 -18.34 -12.47 15.96
C LEU A 420 -19.89 -12.47 15.96
N PRO A 421 -20.57 -12.44 17.12
CA PRO A 421 -22.03 -12.60 17.21
C PRO A 421 -22.87 -11.66 16.33
N ASP A 422 -22.30 -10.48 16.00
CA ASP A 422 -22.96 -9.44 15.21
C ASP A 422 -22.37 -9.28 13.79
N THR A 423 -21.29 -9.98 13.47
CA THR A 423 -20.64 -9.89 12.15
C THR A 423 -20.30 -11.26 11.63
N GLU A 424 -20.82 -11.54 10.45
CA GLU A 424 -20.57 -12.71 9.62
C GLU A 424 -19.09 -12.96 9.20
N CYS A 425 -18.11 -12.22 9.73
CA CYS A 425 -16.68 -12.41 9.49
C CYS A 425 -15.95 -12.95 10.72
N SER A 426 -14.83 -13.63 10.48
CA SER A 426 -13.93 -14.07 11.54
C SER A 426 -13.21 -12.88 12.19
N ILE A 427 -12.79 -13.05 13.45
CA ILE A 427 -11.99 -12.06 14.20
C ILE A 427 -10.73 -11.64 13.40
N ARG A 428 -10.06 -12.63 12.79
CA ARG A 428 -8.88 -12.42 11.95
C ARG A 428 -9.19 -11.60 10.70
N GLU A 429 -10.25 -11.94 9.97
CA GLU A 429 -10.66 -11.17 8.79
C GLU A 429 -10.99 -9.72 9.17
N ARG A 430 -11.68 -9.50 10.29
CA ARG A 430 -11.98 -8.16 10.79
C ARG A 430 -10.73 -7.31 11.01
N PHE A 431 -9.70 -7.84 11.68
CA PHE A 431 -8.48 -7.06 11.94
C PHE A 431 -7.64 -6.83 10.69
N LEU A 432 -7.54 -7.82 9.81
CA LEU A 432 -6.86 -7.65 8.53
C LEU A 432 -7.53 -6.57 7.67
N LEU A 433 -8.87 -6.55 7.62
CA LEU A 433 -9.61 -5.51 6.92
C LEU A 433 -9.33 -4.12 7.52
N GLN A 434 -9.42 -3.99 8.84
CA GLN A 434 -9.17 -2.72 9.54
C GLN A 434 -7.75 -2.18 9.26
N TYR A 435 -6.74 -3.03 9.42
CA TYR A 435 -5.34 -2.67 9.18
C TYR A 435 -5.09 -2.31 7.71
N ALA A 436 -5.60 -3.12 6.77
CA ALA A 436 -5.45 -2.86 5.34
C ALA A 436 -6.15 -1.56 4.91
N MET A 437 -7.26 -1.18 5.55
CA MET A 437 -7.92 0.11 5.32
C MET A 437 -7.06 1.28 5.76
N GLU A 438 -6.41 1.18 6.92
CA GLU A 438 -5.53 2.24 7.43
C GLU A 438 -4.28 2.41 6.55
N ILE A 439 -3.65 1.31 6.13
CA ILE A 439 -2.52 1.35 5.17
C ILE A 439 -2.98 1.93 3.83
N GLY A 440 -4.12 1.46 3.31
CA GLY A 440 -4.63 1.85 2.00
C GLY A 440 -5.03 3.31 1.90
N ALA A 441 -5.25 4.00 3.02
CA ALA A 441 -5.49 5.43 3.03
C ALA A 441 -4.22 6.26 2.81
N SER A 442 -3.04 5.68 3.05
CA SER A 442 -1.75 6.34 2.84
C SER A 442 -1.32 6.32 1.37
N SER A 443 -0.76 7.43 0.89
CA SER A 443 -0.36 7.58 -0.51
C SER A 443 0.66 6.51 -0.93
N GLY A 444 0.39 5.80 -2.03
CA GLY A 444 1.31 4.81 -2.59
C GLY A 444 1.30 3.43 -1.91
N MET A 445 0.61 3.26 -0.78
CA MET A 445 0.57 2.01 -0.01
C MET A 445 -0.57 1.06 -0.40
N TRP A 446 -1.39 1.42 -1.41
CA TRP A 446 -2.53 0.64 -1.89
C TRP A 446 -2.18 -0.82 -2.23
N HIS A 447 -0.98 -1.06 -2.75
CA HIS A 447 -0.53 -2.39 -3.17
C HIS A 447 -0.41 -3.35 -1.98
N PHE A 448 0.05 -2.89 -0.81
CA PHE A 448 0.04 -3.69 0.41
C PHE A 448 -1.39 -3.97 0.88
N ALA A 449 -2.23 -2.93 0.97
CA ALA A 449 -3.62 -3.06 1.39
C ALA A 449 -4.38 -4.11 0.57
N VAL A 450 -4.25 -4.04 -0.75
CA VAL A 450 -4.88 -4.98 -1.67
C VAL A 450 -4.41 -6.41 -1.46
N ARG A 451 -3.13 -6.65 -1.16
CA ARG A 451 -2.62 -8.00 -0.87
C ARG A 451 -3.03 -8.55 0.50
N TYR A 452 -3.27 -7.69 1.49
CA TYR A 452 -3.93 -8.10 2.73
C TYR A 452 -5.40 -8.47 2.49
N TYR A 453 -6.12 -7.69 1.66
CA TYR A 453 -7.50 -8.02 1.30
C TYR A 453 -7.63 -9.35 0.53
N GLU A 454 -6.62 -9.76 -0.25
CA GLU A 454 -6.60 -11.07 -0.91
C GLU A 454 -6.70 -12.24 0.08
N GLN A 455 -6.24 -12.06 1.32
CA GLN A 455 -6.29 -13.07 2.38
C GLN A 455 -7.61 -13.05 3.17
N CYS A 456 -8.56 -12.17 2.81
CA CYS A 456 -9.85 -12.04 3.47
C CYS A 456 -10.94 -12.80 2.67
N PRO A 457 -11.52 -13.88 3.20
CA PRO A 457 -12.40 -14.76 2.43
C PRO A 457 -13.76 -14.16 2.06
N ARG A 458 -14.37 -13.34 2.92
CA ARG A 458 -15.75 -12.88 2.77
C ARG A 458 -15.84 -11.49 2.17
N PHE A 459 -15.13 -10.52 2.75
CA PHE A 459 -15.23 -9.11 2.36
C PHE A 459 -14.03 -8.60 1.55
N GLY A 460 -12.97 -9.40 1.42
CA GLY A 460 -11.74 -9.02 0.70
C GLY A 460 -11.98 -8.54 -0.73
N ALA A 461 -12.77 -9.28 -1.52
CA ALA A 461 -13.05 -8.90 -2.90
C ALA A 461 -13.80 -7.56 -3.03
N ILE A 462 -14.70 -7.26 -2.10
CA ILE A 462 -15.44 -5.98 -2.08
C ILE A 462 -14.49 -4.85 -1.69
N ALA A 463 -13.65 -5.07 -0.67
CA ALA A 463 -12.66 -4.11 -0.22
C ALA A 463 -11.63 -3.77 -1.32
N ILE A 464 -11.15 -4.77 -2.08
CA ILE A 464 -10.24 -4.55 -3.22
C ILE A 464 -10.87 -3.65 -4.27
N ARG A 465 -12.10 -3.95 -4.70
CA ARG A 465 -12.80 -3.11 -5.71
C ARG A 465 -12.93 -1.67 -5.23
N SER A 466 -13.42 -1.52 -4.01
CA SER A 466 -13.64 -0.24 -3.34
C SER A 466 -12.34 0.58 -3.17
N ALA A 467 -11.22 -0.07 -2.84
CA ALA A 467 -9.93 0.59 -2.68
C ALA A 467 -9.35 1.05 -4.03
N LEU A 468 -9.35 0.17 -5.03
CA LEU A 468 -8.81 0.46 -6.35
C LEU A 468 -9.59 1.55 -7.09
N GLU A 469 -10.91 1.62 -6.94
CA GLU A 469 -11.74 2.67 -7.54
C GLU A 469 -11.43 4.08 -7.01
N ARG A 470 -10.92 4.19 -5.78
CA ARG A 470 -10.68 5.48 -5.12
C ARG A 470 -9.26 5.98 -5.27
N GLU A 471 -8.34 5.10 -5.63
CA GLU A 471 -6.94 5.44 -5.73
C GLU A 471 -6.77 6.53 -6.81
N PRO A 472 -6.16 7.68 -6.49
CA PRO A 472 -6.05 8.78 -7.44
C PRO A 472 -5.12 8.41 -8.60
N VAL A 473 -5.63 8.47 -9.84
CA VAL A 473 -4.94 8.07 -11.06
C VAL A 473 -4.27 9.27 -11.74
N MET A 474 -3.23 9.81 -11.10
CA MET A 474 -2.57 11.04 -11.56
C MET A 474 -1.62 10.85 -12.75
N THR A 475 -1.01 9.67 -12.89
CA THR A 475 0.03 9.36 -13.88
C THR A 475 -0.28 8.09 -14.65
N ASP A 476 0.21 8.01 -15.90
CA ASP A 476 0.05 6.84 -16.76
C ASP A 476 0.68 5.59 -16.13
N LEU A 477 1.87 5.73 -15.53
CA LEU A 477 2.54 4.66 -14.80
C LEU A 477 1.68 4.08 -13.67
N LYS A 478 0.96 4.93 -12.93
CA LYS A 478 0.10 4.48 -11.83
C LYS A 478 -1.16 3.81 -12.37
N ALA A 479 -1.75 4.35 -13.44
CA ALA A 479 -2.87 3.73 -14.14
C ALA A 479 -2.51 2.32 -14.64
N ASP A 480 -1.34 2.18 -15.27
CA ASP A 480 -0.83 0.90 -15.75
C ASP A 480 -0.61 -0.11 -14.63
N ARG A 481 -0.06 0.31 -13.48
CA ARG A 481 0.11 -0.57 -12.32
C ARG A 481 -1.23 -1.06 -11.77
N LEU A 482 -2.22 -0.17 -11.64
CA LEU A 482 -3.55 -0.52 -11.14
C LEU A 482 -4.28 -1.48 -12.09
N ILE A 483 -4.23 -1.20 -13.40
CA ILE A 483 -4.79 -2.09 -14.42
C ILE A 483 -4.04 -3.42 -14.46
N GLY A 484 -2.71 -3.40 -14.40
CA GLY A 484 -1.87 -4.60 -14.36
C GLY A 484 -2.24 -5.52 -13.19
N TYR A 485 -2.59 -4.97 -12.03
CA TYR A 485 -3.10 -5.77 -10.91
C TYR A 485 -4.50 -6.38 -11.19
N CYS A 486 -5.36 -5.68 -11.93
CA CYS A 486 -6.70 -6.15 -12.29
C CYS A 486 -6.69 -7.21 -13.40
N GLN A 487 -5.65 -7.26 -14.23
CA GLN A 487 -5.53 -8.20 -15.35
C GLN A 487 -5.64 -9.66 -14.88
N GLY A 488 -6.41 -10.46 -15.60
CA GLY A 488 -6.66 -11.87 -15.28
C GLY A 488 -7.68 -12.13 -14.17
N LYS A 489 -8.18 -11.09 -13.48
CA LYS A 489 -9.16 -11.22 -12.39
C LYS A 489 -10.56 -10.82 -12.84
N GLN A 490 -11.41 -11.81 -13.16
CA GLN A 490 -12.79 -11.59 -13.64
C GLN A 490 -13.61 -10.65 -12.74
N ARG A 491 -13.42 -10.70 -11.42
CA ARG A 491 -14.13 -9.85 -10.45
C ARG A 491 -13.75 -8.36 -10.51
N LEU A 492 -12.68 -8.00 -11.22
CA LEU A 492 -12.13 -6.63 -11.27
C LEU A 492 -12.25 -5.97 -12.65
N VAL A 493 -12.89 -6.62 -13.62
CA VAL A 493 -13.01 -6.10 -14.99
C VAL A 493 -13.77 -4.77 -15.03
N GLU A 494 -14.80 -4.60 -14.21
CA GLU A 494 -15.54 -3.33 -14.11
C GLU A 494 -14.69 -2.20 -13.51
N VAL A 495 -13.84 -2.53 -12.52
CA VAL A 495 -12.94 -1.57 -11.89
C VAL A 495 -11.84 -1.14 -12.86
N GLN A 496 -11.27 -2.08 -13.63
CA GLN A 496 -10.33 -1.78 -14.71
C GLN A 496 -10.93 -0.79 -15.71
N ARG A 497 -12.18 -1.01 -16.12
CA ARG A 497 -12.90 -0.10 -17.02
C ARG A 497 -13.02 1.29 -16.39
N ARG A 498 -13.45 1.40 -15.13
CA ARG A 498 -13.59 2.69 -14.43
C ARG A 498 -12.26 3.45 -14.29
N ILE A 499 -11.17 2.76 -13.93
CA ILE A 499 -9.84 3.36 -13.83
C ILE A 499 -9.40 3.95 -15.18
N ALA A 500 -9.60 3.19 -16.26
CA ALA A 500 -9.29 3.65 -17.61
C ALA A 500 -10.12 4.88 -18.02
N SER A 501 -11.42 4.89 -17.70
CA SER A 501 -12.31 6.02 -17.98
C SER A 501 -11.90 7.29 -17.21
N HIS A 502 -11.61 7.19 -15.90
CA HIS A 502 -11.13 8.32 -15.11
C HIS A 502 -9.82 8.91 -15.65
N ARG A 503 -8.88 8.05 -16.06
CA ARG A 503 -7.61 8.51 -16.64
C ARG A 503 -7.84 9.21 -17.98
N ALA A 504 -8.68 8.63 -18.85
CA ALA A 504 -9.04 9.23 -20.12
C ALA A 504 -9.66 10.62 -19.96
N GLN A 505 -10.61 10.78 -19.02
CA GLN A 505 -11.20 12.08 -18.70
C GLN A 505 -10.16 13.10 -18.23
N SER A 506 -9.20 12.68 -17.41
CA SER A 506 -8.09 13.57 -16.99
C SER A 506 -7.14 13.94 -18.14
N CYS A 507 -6.97 13.09 -19.15
CA CYS A 507 -6.20 13.42 -20.34
C CYS A 507 -6.98 14.36 -21.27
N GLN A 508 -8.29 14.15 -21.39
CA GLN A 508 -9.20 14.98 -22.17
C GLN A 508 -9.25 16.43 -21.66
N THR A 509 -9.32 16.64 -20.34
CA THR A 509 -9.29 18.00 -19.77
C THR A 509 -7.97 18.74 -20.03
N LYS A 510 -6.87 18.00 -20.21
CA LYS A 510 -5.56 18.54 -20.58
C LYS A 510 -5.36 18.69 -22.10
N LYS A 511 -6.38 18.38 -22.90
CA LYS A 511 -6.34 18.33 -24.38
C LYS A 511 -5.30 17.36 -24.97
N ALA A 512 -4.85 16.38 -24.18
CA ALA A 512 -3.95 15.32 -24.64
C ALA A 512 -4.76 14.18 -25.28
N TYR A 513 -5.22 14.40 -26.52
CA TYR A 513 -6.21 13.54 -27.19
C TYR A 513 -5.69 12.12 -27.48
N ALA A 514 -4.43 11.99 -27.91
CA ALA A 514 -3.82 10.69 -28.18
C ALA A 514 -3.81 9.78 -26.95
N ALA A 515 -3.42 10.33 -25.80
CA ALA A 515 -3.42 9.62 -24.53
C ALA A 515 -4.84 9.27 -24.08
N ALA A 516 -5.81 10.16 -24.28
CA ALA A 516 -7.21 9.88 -23.99
C ALA A 516 -7.72 8.67 -24.80
N PHE A 517 -7.51 8.65 -26.11
CA PHE A 517 -7.88 7.49 -26.95
C PHE A 517 -7.23 6.19 -26.50
N HIS A 518 -5.93 6.21 -26.19
CA HIS A 518 -5.22 5.03 -25.68
C HIS A 518 -5.94 4.42 -24.47
N TRP A 519 -6.28 5.24 -23.47
CA TRP A 519 -6.93 4.76 -22.25
C TRP A 519 -8.36 4.29 -22.48
N MET A 520 -9.13 4.96 -23.32
CA MET A 520 -10.53 4.59 -23.60
C MET A 520 -10.63 3.27 -24.36
N LEU A 521 -9.77 3.07 -25.36
CA LEU A 521 -9.69 1.82 -26.14
C LEU A 521 -9.22 0.66 -25.27
N ARG A 522 -8.23 0.90 -24.40
CA ARG A 522 -7.77 -0.09 -23.42
C ARG A 522 -8.84 -0.47 -22.39
N GLY A 523 -9.73 0.46 -22.06
CA GLY A 523 -10.91 0.24 -21.21
C GLY A 523 -12.13 -0.31 -21.95
N ASN A 524 -12.07 -0.49 -23.27
CA ASN A 524 -13.21 -0.88 -24.11
C ASN A 524 -14.45 0.04 -23.97
N HIS A 525 -14.22 1.36 -23.82
CA HIS A 525 -15.28 2.38 -23.77
C HIS A 525 -15.53 2.96 -25.16
N LEU A 526 -16.22 2.20 -26.01
CA LEU A 526 -16.41 2.56 -27.41
C LEU A 526 -17.27 3.82 -27.58
N ASP A 527 -18.33 3.97 -26.77
CA ASP A 527 -19.23 5.13 -26.81
C ASP A 527 -18.49 6.43 -26.45
N ASP A 528 -17.63 6.38 -25.43
CA ASP A 528 -16.84 7.54 -25.03
C ASP A 528 -15.85 7.93 -26.15
N VAL A 529 -15.29 6.96 -26.88
CA VAL A 529 -14.38 7.21 -28.01
C VAL A 529 -15.09 7.98 -29.11
N ASP A 530 -16.32 7.60 -29.44
CA ASP A 530 -17.11 8.30 -30.46
C ASP A 530 -17.51 9.71 -30.04
N ALA A 531 -17.73 9.94 -28.74
CA ALA A 531 -17.95 11.27 -28.18
C ALA A 531 -16.67 12.14 -28.23
N LEU A 532 -15.50 11.55 -27.94
CA LEU A 532 -14.22 12.25 -28.05
C LEU A 532 -13.91 12.65 -29.50
N CYS A 533 -14.28 11.82 -30.47
CA CYS A 533 -14.19 12.14 -31.89
C CYS A 533 -14.95 13.44 -32.22
N ASP A 534 -16.17 13.61 -31.70
CA ASP A 534 -16.95 14.84 -31.91
C ASP A 534 -16.31 16.05 -31.24
N VAL A 535 -15.78 15.89 -30.03
CA VAL A 535 -15.08 16.96 -29.30
C VAL A 535 -13.85 17.45 -30.07
N ILE A 536 -13.05 16.53 -30.63
CA ILE A 536 -11.87 16.88 -31.44
C ILE A 536 -12.29 17.65 -32.69
N LEU A 537 -13.34 17.22 -33.38
CA LEU A 537 -13.84 17.91 -34.57
C LEU A 537 -14.36 19.31 -34.24
N GLN A 538 -15.08 19.45 -33.12
CA GLN A 538 -15.53 20.75 -32.65
C GLN A 538 -14.34 21.67 -32.32
N GLU A 539 -13.31 21.17 -31.63
CA GLU A 539 -12.10 21.96 -31.34
C GLU A 539 -11.34 22.35 -32.62
N CYS A 540 -11.27 21.47 -33.63
CA CYS A 540 -10.71 21.81 -34.94
C CYS A 540 -11.50 22.93 -35.62
N SER A 541 -12.83 22.91 -35.53
CA SER A 541 -13.68 23.96 -36.10
C SER A 541 -13.51 25.32 -35.39
N ILE A 542 -13.31 25.33 -34.07
CA ILE A 542 -13.12 26.54 -33.28
C ILE A 542 -11.73 27.14 -33.50
N THR A 543 -10.70 26.29 -33.53
CA THR A 543 -9.30 26.71 -33.70
C THR A 543 -8.91 26.96 -35.16
N ASN A 544 -9.77 26.54 -36.11
CA ASN A 544 -9.50 26.53 -37.55
C ASN A 544 -8.15 25.87 -37.90
N SER A 545 -7.77 24.86 -37.11
CA SER A 545 -6.51 24.14 -37.22
C SER A 545 -6.76 22.64 -37.06
N LEU A 546 -6.15 21.83 -37.92
CA LEU A 546 -6.20 20.38 -37.87
C LEU A 546 -5.17 19.77 -36.93
N THR A 547 -4.39 20.58 -36.22
CA THR A 547 -3.37 20.10 -35.27
C THR A 547 -3.91 19.16 -34.18
N PRO A 548 -5.10 19.38 -33.57
CA PRO A 548 -5.65 18.45 -32.57
C PRO A 548 -5.96 17.07 -33.16
N LEU A 549 -6.47 17.05 -34.40
CA LEU A 549 -6.73 15.81 -35.14
C LEU A 549 -5.42 15.11 -35.51
N HIS A 550 -4.39 15.87 -35.91
CA HIS A 550 -3.09 15.33 -36.27
C HIS A 550 -2.45 14.59 -35.10
N GLU A 551 -2.36 15.25 -33.94
CA GLU A 551 -1.79 14.69 -32.72
C GLU A 551 -2.55 13.43 -32.26
N ALA A 552 -3.89 13.48 -32.28
CA ALA A 552 -4.72 12.38 -31.82
C ALA A 552 -4.58 11.11 -32.68
N VAL A 553 -4.45 11.27 -33.99
CA VAL A 553 -4.43 10.18 -34.98
C VAL A 553 -3.01 9.66 -35.24
N GLU A 554 -1.98 10.49 -35.11
CA GLU A 554 -0.58 10.05 -35.31
C GLU A 554 -0.21 8.88 -34.39
N PHE A 555 -0.66 8.93 -33.12
CA PHE A 555 -0.50 7.82 -32.18
C PHE A 555 -1.15 6.52 -32.68
N MET A 556 -2.28 6.63 -33.38
CA MET A 556 -3.01 5.47 -33.88
C MET A 556 -2.39 4.82 -35.12
N ASP A 557 -1.66 5.58 -35.94
CA ASP A 557 -0.96 5.02 -37.10
C ASP A 557 0.12 4.01 -36.68
N SER A 558 0.63 4.13 -35.44
CA SER A 558 1.56 3.16 -34.85
C SER A 558 0.88 1.85 -34.36
N GLN A 559 -0.44 1.87 -34.11
CA GLN A 559 -1.20 0.74 -33.57
C GLN A 559 -2.58 0.58 -34.25
N PRO A 560 -2.63 0.07 -35.50
CA PRO A 560 -3.86 -0.01 -36.28
C PRO A 560 -4.91 -0.99 -35.71
N GLU A 561 -4.50 -1.96 -34.88
CA GLU A 561 -5.41 -2.95 -34.26
C GLU A 561 -6.39 -2.35 -33.24
N LEU A 562 -6.07 -1.16 -32.72
CA LEU A 562 -6.89 -0.45 -31.74
C LEU A 562 -7.97 0.43 -32.37
N ALA A 563 -7.93 0.67 -33.68
CA ALA A 563 -8.92 1.46 -34.43
C ALA A 563 -10.22 0.66 -34.71
N ARG A 564 -10.77 0.01 -33.69
CA ARG A 564 -12.01 -0.78 -33.80
C ARG A 564 -13.28 0.08 -33.98
N PRO A 565 -13.42 1.25 -33.31
CA PRO A 565 -14.58 2.11 -33.51
C PRO A 565 -14.61 2.65 -34.95
N GLN A 566 -15.76 2.52 -35.60
CA GLN A 566 -15.91 2.82 -37.02
C GLN A 566 -15.71 4.33 -37.31
N LYS A 567 -16.16 5.20 -36.43
CA LYS A 567 -15.99 6.66 -36.52
C LYS A 567 -14.54 7.10 -36.34
N LEU A 568 -13.80 6.43 -35.45
CA LEU A 568 -12.37 6.67 -35.27
C LEU A 568 -11.57 6.22 -36.50
N ALA A 569 -11.91 5.07 -37.08
CA ALA A 569 -11.32 4.62 -38.35
C ALA A 569 -11.62 5.61 -39.50
N TRP A 570 -12.80 6.23 -39.49
CA TRP A 570 -13.14 7.31 -40.42
C TRP A 570 -12.24 8.53 -40.22
N LEU A 571 -12.05 9.00 -38.99
CA LEU A 571 -11.17 10.14 -38.68
C LEU A 571 -9.70 9.90 -39.07
N VAL A 572 -9.19 8.68 -38.88
CA VAL A 572 -7.84 8.31 -39.30
C VAL A 572 -7.67 8.51 -40.81
N ARG A 573 -8.68 8.08 -41.59
CA ARG A 573 -8.69 8.26 -43.04
C ARG A 573 -8.93 9.72 -43.45
N TYR A 574 -9.70 10.47 -42.68
CA TYR A 574 -9.91 11.90 -42.87
C TYR A 574 -8.61 12.70 -42.73
N ARG A 575 -7.80 12.42 -41.70
CA ARG A 575 -6.45 13.02 -41.58
C ARG A 575 -5.57 12.67 -42.78
N LYS A 576 -5.56 11.41 -43.21
CA LYS A 576 -4.77 10.97 -44.38
C LYS A 576 -5.21 11.68 -45.65
N PHE A 577 -6.50 11.95 -45.82
CA PHE A 577 -7.00 12.77 -46.91
C PHE A 577 -6.50 14.20 -46.84
N HIS A 578 -6.55 14.84 -45.66
CA HIS A 578 -6.05 16.20 -45.47
C HIS A 578 -4.55 16.35 -45.76
N LEU A 579 -3.72 15.39 -45.32
CA LEU A 579 -2.28 15.40 -45.67
C LEU A 579 -2.05 15.37 -47.19
N VAL A 580 -2.87 14.62 -47.93
CA VAL A 580 -2.79 14.53 -49.39
C VAL A 580 -3.28 15.83 -50.05
N ILE A 581 -4.25 16.52 -49.45
CA ILE A 581 -4.69 17.85 -49.89
C ILE A 581 -3.59 18.90 -49.64
N ASP A 582 -2.92 18.86 -48.49
CA ASP A 582 -1.79 19.75 -48.19
C ASP A 582 -0.63 19.54 -49.17
N ASP A 583 -0.31 18.28 -49.50
CA ASP A 583 0.68 17.92 -50.51
C ASP A 583 0.26 18.45 -51.90
N ARG A 584 -1.02 18.32 -52.26
CA ARG A 584 -1.57 18.89 -53.51
C ARG A 584 -1.40 20.41 -53.54
N GLU A 585 -1.77 21.12 -52.48
CA GLU A 585 -1.62 22.58 -52.41
C GLU A 585 -0.16 23.01 -52.44
N SER A 586 0.75 22.25 -51.82
CA SER A 586 2.19 22.48 -51.88
C SER A 586 2.72 22.36 -53.31
N LEU A 587 2.35 21.28 -54.01
CA LEU A 587 2.71 21.07 -55.41
C LEU A 587 2.11 22.17 -56.31
N GLN A 588 0.87 22.62 -56.04
CA GLN A 588 0.25 23.72 -56.77
C GLN A 588 1.00 25.04 -56.58
N ARG A 589 1.47 25.33 -55.36
CA ARG A 589 2.30 26.51 -55.05
C ARG A 589 3.66 26.45 -55.76
N GLN A 590 4.28 25.27 -55.82
CA GLN A 590 5.53 25.06 -56.56
C GLN A 590 5.34 25.28 -58.07
N LEU A 591 4.26 24.72 -58.64
CA LEU A 591 3.87 24.93 -60.04
C LEU A 591 3.62 26.41 -60.38
N SER A 592 3.09 27.17 -59.42
CA SER A 592 2.81 28.61 -59.59
C SER A 592 4.05 29.50 -59.33
N ALA A 593 5.05 29.01 -58.60
CA ALA A 593 6.29 29.74 -58.30
C ALA A 593 7.36 29.60 -59.40
N GLU A 594 7.33 28.53 -60.19
CA GLU A 594 8.27 28.27 -61.29
C GLU A 594 7.93 29.00 -62.61
N ASP A 595 6.97 29.94 -62.62
CA ASP A 595 6.62 30.73 -63.80
C ASP A 595 7.68 31.79 -64.21
N SER A 596 8.94 31.65 -63.76
CA SER A 596 10.10 32.41 -64.24
C SER A 596 10.98 31.57 -65.20
N PRO A 597 11.35 32.07 -66.40
CA PRO A 597 11.78 31.20 -67.49
C PRO A 597 13.28 30.85 -67.42
N SER A 598 13.61 29.55 -67.34
CA SER A 598 14.87 29.02 -67.88
C SER A 598 14.69 27.60 -68.43
N SER A 599 15.25 27.31 -69.60
CA SER A 599 14.89 26.17 -70.46
C SER A 599 15.43 24.80 -69.99
N ILE A 600 15.81 24.67 -68.72
CA ILE A 600 16.15 23.39 -68.08
C ILE A 600 14.95 22.86 -67.25
N ALA A 601 13.92 23.70 -67.02
CA ALA A 601 12.73 23.40 -66.21
C ALA A 601 11.65 22.52 -66.89
N THR A 602 11.75 22.17 -68.18
CA THR A 602 10.61 21.53 -68.88
C THR A 602 10.37 20.08 -68.44
N LYS A 603 11.44 19.31 -68.17
CA LYS A 603 11.31 17.92 -67.72
C LYS A 603 10.90 17.83 -66.25
N GLU A 604 11.47 18.68 -65.41
CA GLU A 604 11.11 18.80 -63.99
C GLU A 604 9.67 19.29 -63.83
N ARG A 605 9.22 20.23 -64.67
CA ARG A 605 7.82 20.68 -64.72
C ARG A 605 6.87 19.58 -65.17
N THR A 606 7.22 18.78 -66.20
CA THR A 606 6.37 17.64 -66.60
C THR A 606 6.28 16.57 -65.51
N ASP A 607 7.37 16.34 -64.77
CA ASP A 607 7.40 15.40 -63.65
C ASP A 607 6.59 15.94 -62.45
N LEU A 608 6.65 17.25 -62.17
CA LEU A 608 5.82 17.94 -61.16
C LEU A 608 4.32 17.93 -61.52
N GLU A 609 3.98 18.19 -62.78
CA GLU A 609 2.59 18.12 -63.28
C GLU A 609 2.04 16.69 -63.20
N ALA A 610 2.86 15.68 -63.51
CA ALA A 610 2.50 14.27 -63.34
C ALA A 610 2.29 13.90 -61.86
N ASN A 611 3.17 14.36 -60.97
CA ASN A 611 3.04 14.15 -59.52
C ASN A 611 1.80 14.86 -58.95
N PHE A 612 1.53 16.10 -59.36
CA PHE A 612 0.32 16.84 -58.97
C PHE A 612 -0.96 16.10 -59.41
N ARG A 613 -0.99 15.58 -60.64
CA ARG A 613 -2.11 14.77 -61.12
C ARG A 613 -2.27 13.47 -60.33
N PHE A 614 -1.18 12.78 -60.05
CA PHE A 614 -1.20 11.55 -59.26
C PHE A 614 -1.75 11.79 -57.84
N VAL A 615 -1.26 12.82 -57.15
CA VAL A 615 -1.73 13.20 -55.81
C VAL A 615 -3.19 13.60 -55.85
N SER A 616 -3.62 14.34 -56.88
CA SER A 616 -5.03 14.71 -57.06
C SER A 616 -5.93 13.48 -57.26
N MET A 617 -5.50 12.48 -58.03
CA MET A 617 -6.26 11.21 -58.22
C MET A 617 -6.37 10.43 -56.90
N GLU A 618 -5.29 10.38 -56.13
CA GLU A 618 -5.27 9.73 -54.82
C GLU A 618 -6.15 10.50 -53.79
N ALA A 619 -6.26 11.82 -53.91
CA ALA A 619 -7.17 12.64 -53.10
C ALA A 619 -8.64 12.31 -53.45
N ALA A 620 -8.96 12.27 -54.74
CA ALA A 620 -10.30 11.94 -55.24
C ALA A 620 -10.76 10.54 -54.78
N LYS A 621 -9.87 9.55 -54.84
CA LYS A 621 -10.15 8.18 -54.36
C LYS A 621 -10.39 8.11 -52.86
N ARG A 622 -9.61 8.84 -52.05
CA ARG A 622 -9.81 8.89 -50.59
C ARG A 622 -11.07 9.64 -50.21
N LEU A 623 -11.41 10.70 -50.94
CA LEU A 623 -12.65 11.45 -50.75
C LEU A 623 -13.89 10.58 -51.03
N ASP A 624 -13.86 9.79 -52.10
CA ASP A 624 -14.91 8.83 -52.44
C ASP A 624 -15.22 7.88 -51.27
N TRP A 625 -14.18 7.28 -50.68
CA TRP A 625 -14.34 6.41 -49.52
C TRP A 625 -14.96 7.14 -48.32
N LEU A 626 -14.50 8.36 -48.03
CA LEU A 626 -14.98 9.13 -46.89
C LEU A 626 -16.47 9.50 -47.03
N LEU A 627 -16.91 9.84 -48.25
CA LEU A 627 -18.30 10.19 -48.56
C LEU A 627 -19.23 8.98 -48.52
N CYS A 628 -18.75 7.81 -48.92
CA CYS A 628 -19.53 6.57 -48.92
C CYS A 628 -19.65 5.91 -47.53
N SER A 629 -18.97 6.43 -46.50
CA SER A 629 -19.00 5.85 -45.16
C SER A 629 -20.27 6.26 -44.39
N THR A 630 -20.92 5.29 -43.75
CA THR A 630 -22.14 5.50 -42.94
C THR A 630 -21.89 6.31 -41.67
N GLU A 631 -20.67 6.26 -41.14
CA GLU A 631 -20.26 6.89 -39.88
C GLU A 631 -19.65 8.29 -40.07
N ALA A 632 -19.85 8.90 -41.25
CA ALA A 632 -19.31 10.21 -41.57
C ALA A 632 -19.93 11.31 -40.66
N PRO A 633 -19.10 12.07 -39.92
CA PRO A 633 -19.57 13.16 -39.07
C PRO A 633 -20.36 14.22 -39.86
N LYS A 634 -21.56 14.54 -39.38
CA LYS A 634 -22.49 15.45 -40.09
C LYS A 634 -21.92 16.87 -40.27
N ALA A 635 -21.10 17.31 -39.32
CA ALA A 635 -20.47 18.64 -39.33
C ALA A 635 -19.52 18.84 -40.53
N LEU A 636 -18.91 17.76 -41.04
CA LEU A 636 -17.90 17.83 -42.10
C LEU A 636 -18.47 17.74 -43.51
N ARG A 637 -19.79 17.54 -43.67
CA ARG A 637 -20.43 17.35 -44.97
C ARG A 637 -20.19 18.52 -45.92
N ALA A 638 -20.26 19.75 -45.42
CA ALA A 638 -20.05 20.95 -46.22
C ALA A 638 -18.59 21.08 -46.65
N GLU A 639 -17.65 20.84 -45.73
CA GLU A 639 -16.21 20.89 -46.00
C GLU A 639 -15.81 19.84 -47.05
N MET A 640 -16.31 18.61 -46.92
CA MET A 640 -16.05 17.55 -47.90
C MET A 640 -16.62 17.87 -49.28
N LEU A 641 -17.80 18.49 -49.35
CA LEU A 641 -18.38 18.93 -50.63
C LEU A 641 -17.61 20.11 -51.25
N GLN A 642 -17.04 21.00 -50.43
CA GLN A 642 -16.13 22.05 -50.93
C GLN A 642 -14.84 21.44 -51.50
N GLN A 643 -14.28 20.42 -50.86
CA GLN A 643 -13.10 19.72 -51.41
C GLN A 643 -13.46 18.92 -52.68
N ALA A 644 -14.67 18.36 -52.75
CA ALA A 644 -15.18 17.73 -53.98
C ALA A 644 -15.29 18.76 -55.12
N GLU A 645 -15.87 19.94 -54.86
CA GLU A 645 -15.95 21.05 -55.83
C GLU A 645 -14.55 21.39 -56.36
N ARG A 646 -13.56 21.58 -55.48
CA ARG A 646 -12.16 21.91 -55.84
C ARG A 646 -11.44 20.84 -56.65
N LEU A 647 -11.81 19.57 -56.51
CA LEU A 647 -11.23 18.47 -57.30
C LEU A 647 -11.96 18.29 -58.64
N LEU A 648 -13.26 18.61 -58.70
CA LEU A 648 -14.07 18.55 -59.92
C LEU A 648 -13.81 19.73 -60.89
N THR A 649 -13.21 20.81 -60.41
CA THR A 649 -12.83 21.93 -61.29
C THR A 649 -11.65 21.61 -62.20
N GLU A 650 -10.80 20.65 -61.82
CA GLU A 650 -9.62 20.22 -62.58
C GLU A 650 -10.01 19.57 -63.92
N SER A 651 -9.31 19.92 -65.00
CA SER A 651 -9.50 19.35 -66.33
C SER A 651 -8.16 18.86 -66.89
N PRO A 652 -8.01 17.60 -67.32
CA PRO A 652 -9.01 16.53 -67.41
C PRO A 652 -9.41 15.96 -66.04
N THR A 653 -10.56 15.29 -65.99
CA THR A 653 -11.17 14.80 -64.76
C THR A 653 -10.25 13.89 -63.94
N VAL A 654 -10.12 14.20 -62.66
CA VAL A 654 -9.28 13.47 -61.70
C VAL A 654 -10.02 12.25 -61.10
N PHE A 655 -11.35 12.24 -61.17
CA PHE A 655 -12.19 11.13 -60.70
C PHE A 655 -12.38 10.08 -61.80
N ALA A 656 -12.34 8.80 -61.41
CA ALA A 656 -12.87 7.70 -62.23
C ALA A 656 -14.40 7.74 -62.25
N SER A 657 -15.02 7.16 -63.29
CA SER A 657 -16.49 7.11 -63.44
C SER A 657 -17.18 6.52 -62.19
N GLN A 658 -16.62 5.46 -61.61
CA GLN A 658 -17.12 4.84 -60.37
C GLN A 658 -17.23 5.84 -59.21
N HIS A 659 -16.19 6.66 -58.99
CA HIS A 659 -16.17 7.63 -57.90
C HIS A 659 -17.17 8.78 -58.14
N LEU A 660 -17.41 9.15 -59.40
CA LEU A 660 -18.44 10.13 -59.77
C LEU A 660 -19.85 9.60 -59.50
N TYR A 661 -20.12 8.32 -59.79
CA TYR A 661 -21.41 7.69 -59.46
C TYR A 661 -21.63 7.59 -57.95
N SER A 662 -20.60 7.26 -57.18
CA SER A 662 -20.63 7.28 -55.72
C SER A 662 -20.94 8.67 -55.16
N LEU A 663 -20.30 9.71 -55.70
CA LEU A 663 -20.59 11.11 -55.32
C LEU A 663 -22.04 11.49 -55.66
N MET A 664 -22.55 11.06 -56.81
CA MET A 664 -23.96 11.26 -57.17
C MET A 664 -24.91 10.57 -56.18
N ALA A 665 -24.60 9.34 -55.79
CA ALA A 665 -25.38 8.59 -54.80
C ALA A 665 -25.35 9.28 -53.43
N TYR A 666 -24.20 9.81 -53.02
CA TYR A 666 -24.07 10.58 -51.78
C TYR A 666 -24.93 11.85 -51.79
N LEU A 667 -24.94 12.63 -52.87
CA LEU A 667 -25.79 13.83 -53.00
C LEU A 667 -27.28 13.48 -52.90
N GLN A 668 -27.70 12.37 -53.53
CA GLN A 668 -29.08 11.87 -53.43
C GLN A 668 -29.42 11.38 -52.02
N GLN A 669 -28.46 10.77 -51.32
CA GLN A 669 -28.63 10.35 -49.93
C GLN A 669 -28.77 11.56 -49.00
N LEU A 670 -28.05 12.65 -49.28
CA LEU A 670 -28.13 13.89 -48.52
C LEU A 670 -29.52 14.54 -48.65
N ASP A 671 -30.13 14.53 -49.85
CA ASP A 671 -31.51 15.00 -50.08
C ASP A 671 -32.57 14.17 -49.33
N ARG A 672 -32.32 12.86 -49.20
CA ARG A 672 -33.21 11.89 -48.55
C ARG A 672 -32.98 11.79 -47.04
N SER A 673 -31.94 12.43 -46.50
CA SER A 673 -31.61 12.36 -45.09
C SER A 673 -32.65 13.07 -44.23
N PHE A 674 -32.95 12.50 -43.05
CA PHE A 674 -33.91 13.09 -42.11
C PHE A 674 -33.49 14.49 -41.62
N ASP A 675 -32.19 14.75 -41.54
CA ASP A 675 -31.61 16.01 -41.07
C ASP A 675 -31.36 17.02 -42.19
N ARG A 676 -31.94 16.84 -43.38
CA ARG A 676 -31.70 17.70 -44.55
C ARG A 676 -31.84 19.19 -44.24
N GLN A 677 -32.80 19.55 -43.37
CA GLN A 677 -33.05 20.94 -43.01
C GLN A 677 -31.81 21.58 -42.36
N GLN A 678 -31.17 20.90 -41.41
CA GLN A 678 -29.97 21.41 -40.73
C GLN A 678 -28.81 21.73 -41.68
N PHE A 679 -28.68 20.99 -42.80
CA PHE A 679 -27.66 21.26 -43.80
C PHE A 679 -28.04 22.41 -44.75
N TYR A 680 -29.31 22.45 -45.18
CA TYR A 680 -29.83 23.43 -46.14
C TYR A 680 -30.27 24.75 -45.52
N ASP A 681 -30.33 24.87 -44.19
CA ASP A 681 -30.63 26.13 -43.49
C ASP A 681 -29.61 27.23 -43.84
N SER A 682 -28.39 26.86 -44.25
CA SER A 682 -27.41 27.77 -44.83
C SER A 682 -27.57 27.87 -46.35
N ALA A 683 -27.91 29.06 -46.85
CA ALA A 683 -28.01 29.33 -48.30
C ALA A 683 -26.70 29.03 -49.06
N LEU A 684 -25.54 29.13 -48.40
CA LEU A 684 -24.24 28.79 -48.98
C LEU A 684 -24.10 27.29 -49.28
N ASN A 685 -24.67 26.43 -48.43
CA ASN A 685 -24.62 24.98 -48.61
C ASN A 685 -25.54 24.51 -49.75
N GLN A 686 -26.68 25.18 -49.93
CA GLN A 686 -27.56 24.94 -51.07
C GLN A 686 -26.88 25.30 -52.40
N GLN A 687 -26.26 26.48 -52.46
CA GLN A 687 -25.48 26.90 -53.64
C GLN A 687 -24.25 26.01 -53.89
N LEU A 688 -23.61 25.52 -52.84
CA LEU A 688 -22.48 24.57 -52.95
C LEU A 688 -22.93 23.27 -53.62
N LYS A 689 -24.08 22.72 -53.20
CA LYS A 689 -24.62 21.50 -53.79
C LYS A 689 -24.90 21.67 -55.29
N GLU A 690 -25.60 22.73 -55.68
CA GLU A 690 -25.94 23.01 -57.08
C GLU A 690 -24.67 23.13 -57.95
N ARG A 691 -23.63 23.79 -57.43
CA ARG A 691 -22.32 23.87 -58.09
C ARG A 691 -21.65 22.50 -58.24
N VAL A 692 -21.67 21.66 -57.20
CA VAL A 692 -21.14 20.30 -57.30
C VAL A 692 -21.94 19.45 -58.29
N GLU A 693 -23.27 19.55 -58.35
CA GLU A 693 -24.12 18.82 -59.31
C GLU A 693 -23.82 19.22 -60.76
N THR A 694 -23.69 20.53 -61.03
CA THR A 694 -23.32 21.01 -62.38
C THR A 694 -21.94 20.53 -62.80
N LEU A 695 -20.93 20.64 -61.92
CA LEU A 695 -19.58 20.14 -62.19
C LEU A 695 -19.54 18.62 -62.33
N LEU A 696 -20.33 17.89 -61.56
CA LEU A 696 -20.45 16.44 -61.64
C LEU A 696 -20.96 16.00 -63.01
N SER A 697 -21.99 16.66 -63.54
CA SER A 697 -22.52 16.35 -64.88
C SER A 697 -21.48 16.56 -65.99
N ARG A 698 -20.69 17.64 -65.90
CA ARG A 698 -19.58 17.92 -66.82
C ARG A 698 -18.49 16.84 -66.75
N ASN A 699 -18.01 16.54 -65.54
CA ASN A 699 -16.96 15.55 -65.34
C ASN A 699 -17.40 14.13 -65.70
N LEU A 700 -18.66 13.77 -65.47
CA LEU A 700 -19.18 12.46 -65.88
C LEU A 700 -19.18 12.32 -67.41
N ALA A 701 -19.57 13.36 -68.13
CA ALA A 701 -19.51 13.37 -69.59
C ALA A 701 -18.06 13.24 -70.10
N GLU A 702 -17.11 13.95 -69.49
CA GLU A 702 -15.68 13.86 -69.84
C GLU A 702 -15.10 12.47 -69.52
N ALA A 703 -15.39 11.91 -68.33
CA ALA A 703 -14.93 10.57 -67.94
C ALA A 703 -15.52 9.47 -68.85
N MET A 704 -16.80 9.57 -69.23
CA MET A 704 -17.43 8.65 -70.18
C MET A 704 -16.83 8.76 -71.58
N LEU A 705 -16.46 9.96 -72.03
CA LEU A 705 -15.76 10.15 -73.31
C LEU A 705 -14.35 9.55 -73.26
N LEU A 706 -13.60 9.75 -72.17
CA LEU A 706 -12.28 9.15 -71.97
C LEU A 706 -12.35 7.62 -71.91
N GLU A 707 -13.31 7.06 -71.18
CA GLU A 707 -13.57 5.61 -71.16
C GLU A 707 -13.97 5.09 -72.54
N ALA A 708 -14.83 5.79 -73.29
CA ALA A 708 -15.22 5.39 -74.64
C ALA A 708 -14.02 5.41 -75.62
N THR A 709 -13.12 6.40 -75.50
CA THR A 709 -11.88 6.46 -76.30
C THR A 709 -10.88 5.36 -75.93
N ASN A 710 -10.77 5.00 -74.66
CA ASN A 710 -9.89 3.92 -74.19
C ASN A 710 -10.49 2.51 -74.43
N SER A 711 -11.82 2.39 -74.45
CA SER A 711 -12.56 1.13 -74.68
C SER A 711 -12.69 0.77 -76.16
N GLY A 712 -12.17 1.60 -77.06
CA GLY A 712 -12.05 1.27 -78.49
C GLY A 712 -13.38 1.06 -79.21
N CYS A 713 -14.30 2.02 -79.12
CA CYS A 713 -15.49 2.03 -79.98
C CYS A 713 -15.61 3.34 -80.79
N GLY A 714 -15.00 3.33 -81.98
CA GLY A 714 -15.48 4.08 -83.14
C GLY A 714 -14.53 5.11 -83.76
N ALA A 715 -13.71 4.69 -84.73
CA ALA A 715 -13.56 5.36 -86.04
C ALA A 715 -12.65 4.53 -86.98
N ILE A 716 -13.29 3.80 -87.91
CA ILE A 716 -12.63 3.31 -89.12
C ILE A 716 -12.50 4.49 -90.07
N SER A 717 -11.28 4.97 -90.31
CA SER A 717 -10.92 5.57 -91.60
C SER A 717 -9.45 5.35 -91.91
N ALA A 718 -9.20 4.74 -93.06
CA ALA A 718 -7.89 4.34 -93.54
C ALA A 718 -7.07 5.54 -94.06
N SER A 719 -5.81 5.65 -93.65
CA SER A 719 -4.73 6.02 -94.56
C SER A 719 -3.35 5.54 -94.06
N LYS A 720 -2.76 4.71 -94.90
CA LYS A 720 -1.42 4.12 -94.96
C LYS A 720 -0.24 4.84 -94.25
N ALA A 721 0.57 3.96 -93.65
CA ALA A 721 2.04 3.83 -93.74
C ALA A 721 2.93 4.66 -92.80
N GLY A 722 3.59 3.92 -91.89
CA GLY A 722 4.74 4.36 -91.11
C GLY A 722 5.22 3.28 -90.14
N ARG A 723 5.80 2.20 -90.66
CA ARG A 723 6.53 1.17 -89.88
C ARG A 723 7.59 1.83 -89.00
N ARG A 724 7.54 1.62 -87.69
CA ARG A 724 8.72 1.37 -86.84
C ARG A 724 8.37 0.33 -85.77
N GLN A 725 9.06 -0.80 -85.85
CA GLN A 725 9.21 -1.78 -84.79
C GLN A 725 9.88 -1.13 -83.58
N LEU A 726 9.54 -1.55 -82.36
CA LEU A 726 10.46 -2.14 -81.38
C LEU A 726 9.71 -2.64 -80.13
N ASP A 727 9.91 -3.94 -79.89
CA ASP A 727 10.01 -4.66 -78.62
C ASP A 727 8.84 -4.76 -77.64
N THR A 728 8.02 -5.79 -77.90
CA THR A 728 7.37 -6.63 -76.89
C THR A 728 8.38 -7.28 -75.95
N THR A 729 8.38 -6.88 -74.68
CA THR A 729 8.68 -7.77 -73.55
C THR A 729 7.44 -7.87 -72.66
N LEU A 730 6.76 -9.01 -72.81
CA LEU A 730 5.72 -9.48 -71.92
C LEU A 730 6.31 -9.69 -70.52
N VAL A 731 5.88 -8.89 -69.54
CA VAL A 731 5.98 -9.25 -68.12
C VAL A 731 4.57 -9.38 -67.59
N ALA A 732 4.22 -10.61 -67.22
CA ALA A 732 2.95 -11.01 -66.65
C ALA A 732 2.65 -10.27 -65.33
N PRO A 733 1.38 -9.97 -65.02
CA PRO A 733 1.00 -9.66 -63.65
C PRO A 733 0.93 -10.97 -62.86
N GLN A 734 1.82 -11.12 -61.88
CA GLN A 734 1.62 -12.12 -60.82
C GLN A 734 0.38 -11.75 -59.98
N PRO A 735 -0.44 -12.72 -59.57
CA PRO A 735 -1.66 -12.49 -58.81
C PRO A 735 -1.32 -12.34 -57.33
N TYR A 736 -1.60 -11.16 -56.75
CA TYR A 736 -1.72 -11.07 -55.30
C TYR A 736 -3.15 -11.42 -54.89
N LEU A 737 -3.27 -12.63 -54.36
CA LEU A 737 -4.34 -13.09 -53.49
C LEU A 737 -4.47 -12.15 -52.27
N ILE A 738 -5.60 -11.47 -52.14
CA ILE A 738 -6.15 -11.15 -50.82
C ILE A 738 -7.60 -11.63 -50.83
N ALA A 739 -7.80 -12.69 -50.04
CA ALA A 739 -9.06 -13.34 -49.80
C ALA A 739 -10.09 -12.36 -49.22
N GLY A 740 -11.32 -12.47 -49.73
CA GLY A 740 -12.48 -11.93 -49.04
C GLY A 740 -12.66 -12.64 -47.70
N ALA A 741 -12.70 -11.87 -46.62
CA ALA A 741 -13.34 -12.27 -45.38
C ALA A 741 -14.72 -11.61 -45.35
N SER A 742 -15.71 -12.33 -45.85
CA SER A 742 -17.12 -12.15 -45.50
C SER A 742 -17.28 -12.30 -43.99
N PHE A 743 -17.69 -11.24 -43.31
CA PHE A 743 -18.20 -11.34 -41.94
C PHE A 743 -19.62 -11.91 -42.01
N THR A 744 -19.79 -13.14 -41.52
CA THR A 744 -21.10 -13.71 -41.20
C THR A 744 -21.64 -13.08 -39.91
N PRO A 745 -22.96 -12.78 -39.81
CA PRO A 745 -23.58 -12.43 -38.55
C PRO A 745 -23.77 -13.72 -37.72
N MET A 746 -23.35 -13.70 -36.45
CA MET A 746 -23.84 -14.69 -35.50
C MET A 746 -25.06 -14.10 -34.79
N ASP A 747 -26.20 -14.74 -35.01
CA ASP A 747 -27.34 -14.73 -34.10
C ASP A 747 -27.04 -15.62 -32.88
N SER A 748 -27.66 -15.24 -31.75
CA SER A 748 -27.70 -15.85 -30.40
C SER A 748 -26.51 -15.67 -29.46
#